data_AF-A0AAW7IB52-F1
#
_entry.id   AF-A0AAW7IB52-F1
#
_cell.length_a   1.000
_cell.length_b   1.000
_cell.length_c   1.000
_cell.angle_alpha   90.00
_cell.angle_beta   90.00
_cell.angle_gamma   90.00
#
_symmetry.space_group_name_H-M   'P 1'
#
loop_
_entity.id
_entity.type
_entity.pdbx_description
1 polymer ?
#
loop_
_entity_poly.entity_id
_entity_poly.type
_entity_poly.pdbx_seq_one_letter_code
_entity_poly.pdbx_strand_id
1 'polypeptide(L)'
;MFLDSKDKEWLLRALNVKGEEYEFKNDNDILEIINENGNPEEYYLADFREKDDGFSSFRRNIEQYSENYNIEIRPLMIFKSWEKEQMLFKKELEKVDAKGKRDINSLIAIARSVYYNKNDNISLELEECGINYLEYKVPNKESKESKGLIFNLSLQELYQLYNRTGISLFKDNVRIGIPGTKSSTLRNNFKTTFLLGLYNLNENKKLKSNEKIKDYLINSNGSENFEGYQTAIENFWFHHNGITVYSEDSFHIEEDKITFNPLKVSVINGAQTLTHCFSIIKEISNDLKNDDDFNMIVKEMMSNIKIKTIFIEADSKVKRSVTLGLNTQIPVTIEDIKTNTKDVEEINKVLEQKNKKICRQGEDTFNGGIYLLDFVKSYLIFKNRPGEARNLQKNKIETYLTQFLSNGNDIVDDFLKNLDTFEYIDKWWRKRKKPENINEKDYKGLGSNGKYYFKSYCKGIYNDAEDENDKEAYFQGIYEYFINTFIKLQPNIDSNELKKDTLFELYLESLISSENDDDKIGDLQNSLGEFVVKFEEYKKSNGSKSNRSMFIKSQLEKKGIEIGFRTINLICKSENQYKLKEALPLPGQTFSQLYEINNYPGVYDEQDKLVRFEDSKFYKEIHREFYLFVFIQDESSGNTKKIELISDFTLSRLSKRAKNVYEKTVNAFQDGNVNLFVKQSDDLCFHIRPKAKDVKDTFTFTDGSQQVKRTFWVNKECLLELINDKLNMKKIAELV
;
A
#
# COMPACT_ATOMS: atom_id res chain seq x y z
N MET A 1 -8.77 -17.53 33.46
CA MET A 1 -8.27 -16.15 33.29
C MET A 1 -9.22 -15.32 34.14
N PHE A 2 -8.79 -14.69 35.24
CA PHE A 2 -9.74 -13.93 36.06
C PHE A 2 -9.09 -12.62 36.51
N LEU A 3 -9.55 -11.51 35.93
CA LEU A 3 -9.37 -10.18 36.50
C LEU A 3 -10.19 -10.14 37.79
N ASP A 4 -9.56 -9.81 38.91
CA ASP A 4 -10.29 -9.56 40.15
C ASP A 4 -11.15 -8.28 40.04
N SER A 5 -12.01 -8.01 41.02
CA SER A 5 -12.89 -6.84 40.98
C SER A 5 -12.14 -5.52 40.81
N LYS A 6 -10.93 -5.41 41.36
CA LYS A 6 -10.09 -4.22 41.27
C LYS A 6 -9.54 -4.04 39.86
N ASP A 7 -9.10 -5.13 39.25
CA ASP A 7 -8.58 -5.16 37.88
C ASP A 7 -9.67 -4.86 36.84
N LYS A 8 -10.91 -5.28 37.09
CA LYS A 8 -12.08 -4.92 36.26
C LYS A 8 -12.37 -3.43 36.30
N GLU A 9 -12.44 -2.85 37.49
CA GLU A 9 -12.63 -1.40 37.64
C GLU A 9 -11.50 -0.61 36.96
N TRP A 10 -10.26 -1.07 37.09
CA TRP A 10 -9.12 -0.47 36.38
C TRP A 10 -9.30 -0.54 34.86
N LEU A 11 -9.68 -1.70 34.32
CA LEU A 11 -9.85 -1.91 32.89
C LEU A 11 -10.89 -0.96 32.31
N LEU A 12 -12.03 -0.82 32.98
CA LEU A 12 -13.11 0.09 32.55
C LEU A 12 -12.65 1.55 32.52
N ARG A 13 -11.85 1.96 33.51
CA ARG A 13 -11.20 3.29 33.50
C ARG A 13 -10.23 3.44 32.33
N ALA A 14 -9.42 2.42 32.04
CA ALA A 14 -8.48 2.42 30.92
C ALA A 14 -9.18 2.48 29.55
N LEU A 15 -10.38 1.91 29.46
CA LEU A 15 -11.22 1.96 28.27
C LEU A 15 -12.06 3.24 28.16
N ASN A 16 -12.06 4.08 29.20
CA ASN A 16 -12.87 5.29 29.35
C ASN A 16 -14.39 5.02 29.33
N VAL A 17 -14.81 3.90 29.93
CA VAL A 17 -16.22 3.51 30.06
C VAL A 17 -16.80 4.14 31.33
N LYS A 18 -18.01 4.71 31.23
CA LYS A 18 -18.69 5.37 32.37
C LYS A 18 -19.80 4.47 32.90
N GLY A 19 -19.83 4.24 34.22
CA GLY A 19 -21.00 3.73 34.94
C GLY A 19 -21.69 2.51 34.28
N GLU A 20 -23.03 2.46 34.37
CA GLU A 20 -23.93 1.35 33.98
C GLU A 20 -23.88 0.91 32.49
N GLU A 21 -22.86 1.31 31.73
CA GLU A 21 -22.70 1.08 30.29
C GLU A 21 -21.90 -0.19 29.94
N TYR A 22 -21.80 -1.17 30.85
CA TYR A 22 -21.06 -2.41 30.57
C TYR A 22 -21.59 -3.66 31.28
N GLU A 23 -21.28 -4.82 30.71
CA GLU A 23 -21.55 -6.13 31.29
C GLU A 23 -20.37 -7.10 31.04
N PHE A 24 -19.97 -7.87 32.07
CA PHE A 24 -19.04 -8.99 31.88
C PHE A 24 -19.82 -10.30 31.72
N LYS A 25 -19.65 -10.97 30.58
CA LYS A 25 -20.34 -12.22 30.21
C LYS A 25 -19.38 -13.40 30.17
N ASN A 26 -19.91 -14.62 30.12
CA ASN A 26 -19.18 -15.89 29.92
C ASN A 26 -17.93 -16.02 30.82
N ASP A 27 -18.15 -16.15 32.13
CA ASP A 27 -17.07 -16.26 33.13
C ASP A 27 -16.04 -15.10 33.10
N ASN A 28 -16.43 -13.94 32.58
CA ASN A 28 -15.63 -12.72 32.39
C ASN A 28 -14.65 -12.74 31.22
N ASP A 29 -14.77 -13.70 30.30
CA ASP A 29 -14.01 -13.70 29.05
C ASP A 29 -14.54 -12.66 28.05
N ILE A 30 -15.73 -12.11 28.29
CA ILE A 30 -16.37 -11.12 27.41
C ILE A 30 -16.74 -9.87 28.20
N LEU A 31 -16.42 -8.71 27.63
CA LEU A 31 -16.84 -7.39 28.10
C LEU A 31 -17.69 -6.76 27.01
N GLU A 32 -18.96 -6.57 27.30
CA GLU A 32 -19.86 -5.76 26.49
C GLU A 32 -19.83 -4.33 27.00
N ILE A 33 -19.69 -3.36 26.09
CA ILE A 33 -19.75 -1.92 26.38
C ILE A 33 -20.82 -1.30 25.50
N ILE A 34 -21.74 -0.55 26.07
CA ILE A 34 -22.73 0.23 25.31
C ILE A 34 -22.05 1.51 24.81
N ASN A 35 -21.97 1.69 23.49
CA ASN A 35 -21.37 2.90 22.91
C ASN A 35 -22.34 4.11 22.96
N GLU A 36 -21.84 5.29 22.58
CA GLU A 36 -22.61 6.56 22.62
C GLU A 36 -23.92 6.54 21.81
N ASN A 37 -24.08 5.58 20.88
CA ASN A 37 -25.31 5.40 20.09
C ASN A 37 -26.30 4.39 20.70
N GLY A 38 -25.98 3.84 21.87
CA GLY A 38 -26.79 2.81 22.55
C GLY A 38 -26.59 1.40 21.99
N ASN A 39 -25.58 1.16 21.14
CA ASN A 39 -25.31 -0.15 20.58
C ASN A 39 -24.25 -0.89 21.41
N PRO A 40 -24.42 -2.21 21.68
CA PRO A 40 -23.42 -3.00 22.38
C PRO A 40 -22.20 -3.28 21.48
N GLU A 41 -21.00 -3.06 22.02
CA GLU A 41 -19.72 -3.52 21.49
C GLU A 41 -19.18 -4.63 22.39
N GLU A 42 -19.02 -5.83 21.85
CA GLU A 42 -18.44 -6.96 22.58
C GLU A 42 -16.92 -7.06 22.37
N TYR A 43 -16.21 -7.28 23.47
CA TYR A 43 -14.77 -7.50 23.51
C TYR A 43 -14.45 -8.86 24.12
N TYR A 44 -13.61 -9.65 23.46
CA TYR A 44 -13.08 -10.90 24.00
C TYR A 44 -11.76 -10.62 24.72
N LEU A 45 -11.69 -10.90 26.02
CA LEU A 45 -10.57 -10.52 26.88
C LEU A 45 -9.48 -11.57 26.92
N ALA A 46 -8.23 -11.11 26.89
CA ALA A 46 -7.09 -11.87 27.35
C ALA A 46 -6.17 -11.05 28.25
N ASP A 47 -5.77 -11.67 29.35
CA ASP A 47 -4.74 -11.16 30.25
C ASP A 47 -3.39 -11.85 30.00
N PHE A 48 -2.46 -11.11 29.39
CA PHE A 48 -1.08 -11.51 29.10
C PHE A 48 -0.07 -10.86 30.06
N ARG A 49 -0.48 -10.42 31.25
CA ARG A 49 0.43 -9.78 32.22
C ARG A 49 1.50 -10.73 32.76
N GLU A 50 1.14 -11.97 33.05
CA GLU A 50 2.02 -12.94 33.73
C GLU A 50 2.44 -14.14 32.86
N LYS A 51 1.66 -14.49 31.84
CA LYS A 51 1.89 -15.68 31.02
C LYS A 51 1.71 -15.41 29.53
N ASP A 52 2.71 -15.83 28.75
CA ASP A 52 2.74 -15.72 27.28
C ASP A 52 2.14 -16.96 26.58
N ASP A 53 1.88 -18.05 27.32
CA ASP A 53 1.52 -19.37 26.77
C ASP A 53 0.05 -19.48 26.32
N GLY A 54 -0.78 -18.50 26.67
CA GLY A 54 -2.22 -18.49 26.35
C GLY A 54 -2.59 -17.93 24.98
N PHE A 55 -1.66 -17.35 24.21
CA PHE A 55 -1.99 -16.59 23.00
C PHE A 55 -2.65 -17.44 21.91
N SER A 56 -2.12 -18.65 21.65
CA SER A 56 -2.69 -19.56 20.66
C SER A 56 -4.12 -20.01 21.05
N SER A 57 -4.36 -20.26 22.34
CA SER A 57 -5.68 -20.62 22.86
C SER A 57 -6.66 -19.45 22.77
N PHE A 58 -6.23 -18.25 23.13
CA PHE A 58 -7.02 -17.02 23.01
C PHE A 58 -7.49 -16.79 21.57
N ARG A 59 -6.54 -16.89 20.62
CA ARG A 59 -6.85 -16.75 19.19
C ARG A 59 -7.92 -17.74 18.76
N ARG A 60 -7.75 -19.03 19.09
CA ARG A 60 -8.72 -20.08 18.76
C ARG A 60 -10.09 -19.81 19.37
N ASN A 61 -10.14 -19.31 20.60
CA ASN A 61 -11.41 -19.04 21.28
C ASN A 61 -12.18 -17.86 20.65
N ILE A 62 -11.48 -16.82 20.19
CA ILE A 62 -12.10 -15.71 19.45
C ILE A 62 -12.70 -16.19 18.14
N GLU A 63 -11.93 -16.98 17.37
CA GLU A 63 -12.40 -17.58 16.11
C GLU A 63 -13.67 -18.42 16.37
N GLN A 64 -13.65 -19.31 17.37
CA GLN A 64 -14.80 -20.13 17.75
C GLN A 64 -16.01 -19.33 18.24
N TYR A 65 -15.80 -18.26 19.00
CA TYR A 65 -16.90 -17.41 19.48
C TYR A 65 -17.59 -16.71 18.31
N SER A 66 -16.78 -16.14 17.41
CA SER A 66 -17.28 -15.43 16.23
C SER A 66 -18.11 -16.36 15.32
N GLU A 67 -17.64 -17.60 15.13
CA GLU A 67 -18.34 -18.64 14.37
C GLU A 67 -19.66 -19.08 15.03
N ASN A 68 -19.65 -19.32 16.36
CA ASN A 68 -20.82 -19.88 17.06
C ASN A 68 -21.99 -18.89 17.19
N TYR A 69 -21.70 -17.60 17.31
CA TYR A 69 -22.72 -16.58 17.56
C TYR A 69 -23.00 -15.69 16.35
N ASN A 70 -22.20 -15.78 15.28
CA ASN A 70 -22.27 -14.92 14.10
C ASN A 70 -22.24 -13.42 14.48
N ILE A 71 -21.41 -13.10 15.48
CA ILE A 71 -21.17 -11.74 16.00
C ILE A 71 -19.68 -11.45 15.82
N GLU A 72 -19.36 -10.25 15.31
CA GLU A 72 -17.99 -9.78 15.20
C GLU A 72 -17.53 -9.25 16.57
N ILE A 73 -16.71 -10.04 17.27
CA ILE A 73 -16.17 -9.69 18.59
C ILE A 73 -14.76 -9.11 18.47
N ARG A 74 -14.46 -8.02 19.18
CA ARG A 74 -13.14 -7.40 19.13
C ARG A 74 -12.18 -8.00 20.17
N PRO A 75 -10.93 -8.33 19.81
CA PRO A 75 -9.95 -8.76 20.81
C PRO A 75 -9.59 -7.59 21.74
N LEU A 76 -9.57 -7.84 23.05
CA LEU A 76 -9.07 -6.91 24.06
C LEU A 76 -7.95 -7.57 24.86
N MET A 77 -6.72 -7.12 24.64
CA MET A 77 -5.52 -7.72 25.21
C MET A 77 -4.92 -6.84 26.30
N ILE A 78 -4.65 -7.43 27.47
CA ILE A 78 -4.11 -6.74 28.63
C ILE A 78 -2.65 -7.17 28.82
N PHE A 79 -1.74 -6.20 28.79
CA PHE A 79 -0.30 -6.43 28.95
C PHE A 79 0.23 -5.66 30.16
N LYS A 80 1.42 -6.03 30.66
CA LYS A 80 2.12 -5.19 31.65
C LYS A 80 2.67 -3.90 31.05
N SER A 81 3.01 -3.92 29.77
CA SER A 81 3.61 -2.79 29.06
C SER A 81 3.56 -3.00 27.55
N TRP A 82 3.73 -1.92 26.80
CA TRP A 82 3.88 -1.97 25.34
C TRP A 82 5.03 -2.89 24.94
N GLU A 83 6.17 -2.80 25.61
CA GLU A 83 7.32 -3.67 25.33
C GLU A 83 6.99 -5.17 25.46
N LYS A 84 6.17 -5.56 26.46
CA LYS A 84 5.75 -6.95 26.64
C LYS A 84 4.83 -7.45 25.54
N GLU A 85 3.86 -6.63 25.13
CA GLU A 85 3.02 -6.90 23.95
C GLU A 85 3.91 -7.18 22.73
N GLN A 86 4.85 -6.29 22.48
CA GLN A 86 5.73 -6.38 21.33
C GLN A 86 6.63 -7.63 21.34
N MET A 87 7.09 -8.06 22.52
CA MET A 87 7.86 -9.30 22.69
C MET A 87 6.99 -10.55 22.41
N LEU A 88 5.75 -10.57 22.89
CA LEU A 88 4.82 -11.67 22.66
C LEU A 88 4.57 -11.83 21.15
N PHE A 89 4.15 -10.76 20.47
CA PHE A 89 3.84 -10.85 19.04
C PHE A 89 5.01 -11.29 18.20
N LYS A 90 6.23 -10.83 18.52
CA LYS A 90 7.45 -11.31 17.85
C LYS A 90 7.62 -12.81 18.02
N LYS A 91 7.55 -13.30 19.26
CA LYS A 91 7.70 -14.72 19.59
C LYS A 91 6.64 -15.59 18.91
N GLU A 92 5.41 -15.12 18.83
CA GLU A 92 4.32 -15.85 18.17
C GLU A 92 4.46 -15.85 16.65
N LEU A 93 4.85 -14.72 16.05
CA LEU A 93 5.15 -14.63 14.61
C LEU A 93 6.33 -15.53 14.19
N GLU A 94 7.31 -15.75 15.07
CA GLU A 94 8.45 -16.65 14.80
C GLU A 94 8.08 -18.14 14.82
N LYS A 95 6.97 -18.53 15.48
CA LYS A 95 6.54 -19.93 15.65
C LYS A 95 5.68 -20.46 14.52
N VAL A 96 4.98 -19.57 13.83
CA VAL A 96 3.95 -19.97 12.88
C VAL A 96 4.46 -19.91 11.45
N ASP A 97 3.85 -20.77 10.65
CA ASP A 97 3.92 -20.62 9.21
C ASP A 97 3.22 -19.31 8.79
N ALA A 98 3.16 -19.13 7.50
CA ALA A 98 2.86 -17.86 6.94
C ALA A 98 1.34 -17.56 6.93
N LYS A 99 0.49 -18.61 6.92
CA LYS A 99 -0.94 -18.47 7.26
C LYS A 99 -1.07 -17.96 8.70
N GLY A 100 -0.42 -18.64 9.64
CA GLY A 100 -0.47 -18.22 11.04
C GLY A 100 0.07 -16.80 11.24
N LYS A 101 1.10 -16.35 10.51
CA LYS A 101 1.59 -14.96 10.60
C LYS A 101 0.52 -13.95 10.20
N ARG A 102 -0.25 -14.23 9.14
CA ARG A 102 -1.33 -13.33 8.71
C ARG A 102 -2.46 -13.29 9.70
N ASP A 103 -2.85 -14.43 10.23
CA ASP A 103 -3.93 -14.50 11.18
C ASP A 103 -3.56 -13.75 12.46
N ILE A 104 -2.30 -13.89 12.92
CA ILE A 104 -1.76 -13.12 14.04
C ILE A 104 -1.74 -11.63 13.73
N ASN A 105 -1.20 -11.21 12.58
CA ASN A 105 -1.15 -9.79 12.21
C ASN A 105 -2.56 -9.18 12.03
N SER A 106 -3.51 -9.95 11.50
CA SER A 106 -4.91 -9.53 11.34
C SER A 106 -5.56 -9.36 12.71
N LEU A 107 -5.35 -10.32 13.63
CA LEU A 107 -5.78 -10.24 15.02
C LEU A 107 -5.19 -9.01 15.71
N ILE A 108 -3.88 -8.75 15.56
CA ILE A 108 -3.19 -7.58 16.14
C ILE A 108 -3.78 -6.27 15.60
N ALA A 109 -4.09 -6.20 14.30
CA ALA A 109 -4.61 -5.00 13.67
C ALA A 109 -5.99 -4.59 14.21
N ILE A 110 -6.84 -5.57 14.55
CA ILE A 110 -8.17 -5.32 15.12
C ILE A 110 -8.18 -5.33 16.66
N ALA A 111 -7.12 -5.82 17.29
CA ALA A 111 -7.01 -5.91 18.73
C ALA A 111 -6.87 -4.53 19.38
N ARG A 112 -7.60 -4.35 20.48
CA ARG A 112 -7.38 -3.24 21.40
C ARG A 112 -6.43 -3.70 22.50
N SER A 113 -5.27 -3.08 22.60
CA SER A 113 -4.32 -3.34 23.68
C SER A 113 -4.43 -2.30 24.79
N VAL A 114 -4.39 -2.77 26.03
CA VAL A 114 -4.32 -1.94 27.24
C VAL A 114 -3.16 -2.39 28.12
N TYR A 115 -2.51 -1.43 28.77
CA TYR A 115 -1.31 -1.69 29.56
C TYR A 115 -1.60 -1.49 31.04
N TYR A 116 -1.68 -2.61 31.75
CA TYR A 116 -1.99 -2.67 33.16
C TYR A 116 -0.94 -1.96 34.01
N ASN A 117 -1.44 -1.09 34.88
CA ASN A 117 -0.62 -0.39 35.84
C ASN A 117 -1.35 -0.35 37.18
N LYS A 118 -0.72 -0.92 38.21
CA LYS A 118 -1.26 -0.99 39.57
C LYS A 118 -1.43 0.41 40.20
N ASN A 119 -0.61 1.37 39.78
CA ASN A 119 -0.69 2.75 40.21
C ASN A 119 -1.43 3.56 39.14
N ASP A 120 -2.55 4.19 39.49
CA ASP A 120 -3.29 5.04 38.54
C ASP A 120 -2.43 6.23 38.05
N ASN A 121 -1.34 6.57 38.75
CA ASN A 121 -0.41 7.63 38.38
C ASN A 121 0.96 7.09 37.91
N ILE A 122 1.59 7.84 37.03
CA ILE A 122 3.02 7.77 36.70
C ILE A 122 3.70 8.99 37.30
N SER A 123 4.92 8.80 37.82
CA SER A 123 5.82 9.88 38.20
C SER A 123 7.00 9.87 37.26
N LEU A 124 7.26 10.99 36.60
CA LEU A 124 8.39 11.18 35.72
C LEU A 124 9.42 12.08 36.40
N GLU A 125 10.70 11.72 36.29
CA GLU A 125 11.80 12.53 36.80
C GLU A 125 12.06 13.74 35.89
N LEU A 126 12.17 14.90 36.53
CA LEU A 126 12.46 16.17 35.91
C LEU A 126 13.96 16.44 36.04
N GLU A 127 14.58 16.83 34.94
CA GLU A 127 15.99 17.17 34.93
C GLU A 127 16.25 18.47 35.70
N GLU A 128 17.52 18.70 36.05
CA GLU A 128 17.97 19.93 36.71
C GLU A 128 17.19 20.25 37.99
N CYS A 129 16.90 19.23 38.81
CA CYS A 129 16.16 19.35 40.08
C CYS A 129 14.76 19.97 39.91
N GLY A 130 14.07 19.70 38.79
CA GLY A 130 12.70 20.16 38.59
C GLY A 130 12.56 21.63 38.22
N ILE A 131 13.62 22.27 37.71
CA ILE A 131 13.53 23.66 37.25
C ILE A 131 12.48 23.78 36.14
N ASN A 132 11.41 24.50 36.45
CA ASN A 132 10.44 24.94 35.47
C ASN A 132 10.98 26.17 34.73
N TYR A 133 11.22 26.05 33.43
CA TYR A 133 11.76 27.15 32.62
C TYR A 133 10.72 28.24 32.34
N LEU A 134 9.42 27.92 32.39
CA LEU A 134 8.34 28.88 32.19
C LEU A 134 7.00 28.36 32.72
N GLU A 135 6.34 29.16 33.56
CA GLU A 135 4.92 28.98 33.92
C GLU A 135 4.05 30.02 33.20
N TYR A 136 3.02 29.56 32.49
CA TYR A 136 2.06 30.44 31.84
C TYR A 136 0.63 30.09 32.27
N LYS A 137 -0.15 31.09 32.65
CA LYS A 137 -1.54 30.94 33.10
C LYS A 137 -2.46 31.85 32.31
N VAL A 138 -3.55 31.29 31.79
CA VAL A 138 -4.61 32.04 31.10
C VAL A 138 -5.89 31.91 31.91
N PRO A 139 -6.35 33.00 32.55
CA PRO A 139 -7.66 33.02 33.19
C PRO A 139 -8.75 32.81 32.15
N ASN A 140 -9.65 31.87 32.38
CA ASN A 140 -10.87 31.73 31.58
C ASN A 140 -12.09 32.03 32.46
N LYS A 141 -13.00 32.90 31.98
CA LYS A 141 -14.21 33.30 32.72
C LYS A 141 -15.31 32.22 32.68
N GLU A 142 -15.24 31.28 31.74
CA GLU A 142 -16.28 30.28 31.47
C GLU A 142 -15.80 28.82 31.61
N SER A 143 -14.51 28.59 31.93
CA SER A 143 -13.94 27.23 32.09
C SER A 143 -12.79 27.21 33.10
N LYS A 144 -12.22 26.02 33.33
CA LYS A 144 -10.96 25.83 34.08
C LYS A 144 -9.86 26.73 33.51
N GLU A 145 -9.04 27.30 34.40
CA GLU A 145 -7.83 28.07 34.06
C GLU A 145 -6.86 27.18 33.27
N SER A 146 -6.35 27.69 32.14
CA SER A 146 -5.36 26.96 31.35
C SER A 146 -3.96 27.23 31.90
N LYS A 147 -3.16 26.17 32.10
CA LYS A 147 -1.81 26.25 32.64
C LYS A 147 -0.81 25.56 31.72
N GLY A 148 0.30 26.22 31.44
CA GLY A 148 1.44 25.69 30.69
C GLY A 148 2.69 25.64 31.55
N LEU A 149 3.42 24.52 31.50
CA LEU A 149 4.65 24.25 32.24
C LEU A 149 5.72 23.70 31.31
N ILE A 150 6.99 24.09 31.49
CA ILE A 150 8.09 23.66 30.62
C ILE A 150 9.22 23.04 31.44
N PHE A 151 9.52 21.78 31.17
CA PHE A 151 10.59 21.03 31.82
C PHE A 151 11.50 20.35 30.80
N ASN A 152 12.70 19.97 31.24
CA ASN A 152 13.54 19.01 30.54
C ASN A 152 13.30 17.62 31.13
N LEU A 153 13.06 16.64 30.27
CA LEU A 153 12.96 15.22 30.63
C LEU A 153 13.94 14.41 29.78
N SER A 154 14.43 13.29 30.31
CA SER A 154 15.16 12.33 29.49
C SER A 154 14.22 11.58 28.54
N LEU A 155 14.76 11.06 27.45
CA LEU A 155 14.02 10.16 26.56
C LEU A 155 13.55 8.89 27.30
N GLN A 156 14.29 8.47 28.33
CA GLN A 156 13.89 7.37 29.20
C GLN A 156 12.56 7.64 29.91
N GLU A 157 12.37 8.84 30.48
CA GLU A 157 11.13 9.19 31.17
C GLU A 157 9.92 9.20 30.22
N LEU A 158 10.10 9.75 29.02
CA LEU A 158 9.06 9.71 27.99
C LEU A 158 8.80 8.29 27.47
N TYR A 159 9.82 7.42 27.45
CA TYR A 159 9.63 6.00 27.16
C TYR A 159 8.82 5.33 28.26
N GLN A 160 9.01 5.66 29.54
CA GLN A 160 8.18 5.12 30.62
C GLN A 160 6.69 5.44 30.40
N LEU A 161 6.38 6.68 30.01
CA LEU A 161 5.02 7.10 29.68
C LEU A 161 4.48 6.27 28.50
N TYR A 162 5.21 6.23 27.38
CA TYR A 162 4.78 5.48 26.20
C TYR A 162 4.66 3.97 26.47
N ASN A 163 5.51 3.40 27.32
CA ASN A 163 5.45 1.98 27.66
C ASN A 163 4.17 1.62 28.46
N ARG A 164 3.51 2.61 29.07
CA ARG A 164 2.22 2.48 29.79
C ARG A 164 1.00 2.86 28.96
N THR A 165 1.16 3.48 27.80
CA THR A 165 0.04 3.99 27.00
C THR A 165 0.04 3.46 25.56
N GLY A 166 1.19 3.12 25.01
CA GLY A 166 1.38 2.79 23.60
C GLY A 166 0.83 3.90 22.68
N ILE A 167 0.23 3.49 21.56
CA ILE A 167 -0.31 4.40 20.54
C ILE A 167 -1.45 5.28 21.08
N SER A 168 -2.17 4.85 22.13
CA SER A 168 -3.26 5.67 22.70
C SER A 168 -2.77 7.00 23.29
N LEU A 169 -1.46 7.14 23.51
CA LEU A 169 -0.83 8.41 23.88
C LEU A 169 -1.07 9.51 22.84
N PHE A 170 -1.32 9.16 21.58
CA PHE A 170 -1.45 10.10 20.46
C PHE A 170 -2.91 10.32 20.03
N LYS A 171 -3.88 9.90 20.85
CA LYS A 171 -5.32 9.93 20.52
C LYS A 171 -5.85 11.30 20.11
N ASP A 172 -5.29 12.38 20.64
CA ASP A 172 -5.71 13.76 20.35
C ASP A 172 -4.78 14.48 19.36
N ASN A 173 -3.87 13.77 18.67
CA ASN A 173 -2.98 14.35 17.68
C ASN A 173 -3.63 14.47 16.30
N VAL A 174 -3.27 15.50 15.53
CA VAL A 174 -3.79 15.73 14.15
C VAL A 174 -3.10 14.82 13.13
N ARG A 175 -1.87 14.36 13.40
CA ARG A 175 -1.11 13.46 12.52
C ARG A 175 -0.45 12.34 13.32
N ILE A 176 -0.52 11.12 12.81
CA ILE A 176 0.17 9.96 13.41
C ILE A 176 1.26 9.54 12.44
N GLY A 177 2.48 10.11 12.52
CA GLY A 177 3.63 9.63 11.73
C GLY A 177 3.53 9.81 10.21
N ILE A 178 3.80 11.00 9.66
CA ILE A 178 3.78 11.26 8.18
C ILE A 178 4.67 10.24 7.44
N PRO A 179 4.16 9.38 6.52
CA PRO A 179 5.02 8.56 5.67
C PRO A 179 5.62 9.42 4.55
N GLY A 180 6.80 9.02 4.08
CA GLY A 180 7.48 9.64 2.94
C GLY A 180 8.96 9.98 3.20
N THR A 181 9.62 10.52 2.17
CA THR A 181 11.07 10.75 2.17
C THR A 181 11.56 11.63 3.32
N LYS A 182 10.79 12.66 3.69
CA LYS A 182 11.13 13.52 4.84
C LYS A 182 11.09 12.77 6.18
N SER A 183 10.15 11.85 6.37
CA SER A 183 10.08 11.01 7.56
C SER A 183 11.16 9.94 7.58
N SER A 184 11.48 9.32 6.44
CA SER A 184 12.61 8.39 6.38
C SER A 184 13.94 9.09 6.63
N THR A 185 14.13 10.32 6.15
CA THR A 185 15.31 11.14 6.47
C THR A 185 15.38 11.46 7.96
N LEU A 186 14.26 11.89 8.57
CA LEU A 186 14.20 12.17 10.00
C LEU A 186 14.51 10.91 10.84
N ARG A 187 13.88 9.78 10.50
CA ARG A 187 14.11 8.49 11.14
C ARG A 187 15.56 8.02 11.00
N ASN A 188 16.15 8.16 9.81
CA ASN A 188 17.54 7.80 9.58
C ASN A 188 18.49 8.71 10.38
N ASN A 189 18.22 10.01 10.44
CA ASN A 189 18.99 10.94 11.26
C ASN A 189 18.94 10.51 12.74
N PHE A 190 17.76 10.20 13.28
CA PHE A 190 17.63 9.66 14.64
C PHE A 190 18.40 8.35 14.82
N LYS A 191 18.29 7.41 13.88
CA LYS A 191 18.98 6.11 13.94
C LYS A 191 20.50 6.32 13.96
N THR A 192 21.02 7.17 13.09
CA THR A 192 22.43 7.53 13.06
C THR A 192 22.86 8.18 14.37
N THR A 193 22.14 9.16 14.89
CA THR A 193 22.42 9.80 16.19
C THR A 193 22.48 8.78 17.33
N PHE A 194 21.53 7.85 17.40
CA PHE A 194 21.48 6.84 18.46
C PHE A 194 22.63 5.84 18.34
N LEU A 195 22.92 5.35 17.13
CA LEU A 195 24.04 4.41 16.93
C LEU A 195 25.40 5.05 17.27
N LEU A 196 25.60 6.32 16.92
CA LEU A 196 26.81 7.07 17.28
C LEU A 196 26.92 7.29 18.79
N GLY A 197 25.79 7.59 19.43
CA GLY A 197 25.68 7.69 20.87
C GLY A 197 26.06 6.40 21.59
N LEU A 198 25.54 5.26 21.12
CA LEU A 198 25.89 3.93 21.62
C LEU A 198 27.38 3.64 21.44
N TYR A 199 27.95 3.97 20.28
CA TYR A 199 29.38 3.80 20.03
C TYR A 199 30.25 4.57 21.03
N ASN A 200 29.93 5.85 21.26
CA ASN A 200 30.69 6.68 22.21
C ASN A 200 30.61 6.14 23.64
N LEU A 201 29.40 5.81 24.12
CA LEU A 201 29.22 5.22 25.46
C LEU A 201 29.98 3.90 25.61
N ASN A 202 30.00 3.09 24.55
CA ASN A 202 30.63 1.78 24.54
C ASN A 202 32.17 1.83 24.47
N GLU A 203 32.75 2.74 23.69
CA GLU A 203 34.20 3.00 23.65
C GLU A 203 34.74 3.45 25.02
N ASN A 204 34.00 4.32 25.71
CA ASN A 204 34.36 4.78 27.06
C ASN A 204 34.39 3.63 28.09
N LYS A 205 33.60 2.57 27.89
CA LYS A 205 33.45 1.44 28.82
C LYS A 205 34.24 0.18 28.44
N LYS A 206 34.83 0.11 27.24
CA LYS A 206 35.64 -1.02 26.74
C LYS A 206 34.93 -2.38 26.85
N LEU A 207 33.67 -2.46 26.43
CA LEU A 207 32.87 -3.68 26.57
C LEU A 207 33.14 -4.68 25.44
N LYS A 208 32.80 -5.96 25.66
CA LYS A 208 33.01 -7.05 24.68
C LYS A 208 32.17 -6.91 23.40
N SER A 209 31.13 -6.07 23.42
CA SER A 209 30.21 -5.80 22.32
C SER A 209 30.75 -4.80 21.28
N ASN A 210 31.97 -4.26 21.46
CA ASN A 210 32.57 -3.25 20.57
C ASN A 210 32.58 -3.63 19.09
N GLU A 211 32.98 -4.85 18.74
CA GLU A 211 33.06 -5.27 17.33
C GLU A 211 31.68 -5.37 16.68
N LYS A 212 30.67 -5.92 17.38
CA LYS A 212 29.31 -6.04 16.83
C LYS A 212 28.62 -4.69 16.60
N ILE A 213 28.78 -3.74 17.53
CA ILE A 213 28.21 -2.40 17.39
C ILE A 213 28.89 -1.65 16.25
N LYS A 214 30.22 -1.78 16.14
CA LYS A 214 31.01 -1.20 15.06
C LYS A 214 30.64 -1.79 13.69
N ASP A 215 30.50 -3.11 13.59
CA ASP A 215 30.05 -3.79 12.37
C ASP A 215 28.63 -3.35 11.98
N TYR A 216 27.72 -3.25 12.95
CA TYR A 216 26.36 -2.77 12.70
C TYR A 216 26.33 -1.31 12.21
N LEU A 217 27.19 -0.46 12.77
CA LEU A 217 27.39 0.94 12.35
C LEU A 217 27.93 1.05 10.93
N ILE A 218 28.98 0.29 10.60
CA ILE A 218 29.60 0.27 9.27
C ILE A 218 28.58 -0.23 8.23
N ASN A 219 27.88 -1.33 8.52
CA ASN A 219 26.85 -1.89 7.65
C ASN A 219 25.64 -0.95 7.46
N SER A 220 25.32 -0.13 8.47
CA SER A 220 24.18 0.80 8.43
C SER A 220 24.50 2.16 7.79
N ASN A 221 25.70 2.70 8.02
CA ASN A 221 26.08 4.06 7.62
C ASN A 221 27.09 4.13 6.46
N GLY A 222 27.73 3.03 6.08
CA GLY A 222 28.66 2.96 4.95
C GLY A 222 29.95 3.78 5.10
N SER A 223 30.27 4.27 6.31
CA SER A 223 31.46 5.07 6.64
C SER A 223 32.19 4.48 7.83
N GLU A 224 33.52 4.49 7.79
CA GLU A 224 34.40 4.12 8.92
C GLU A 224 34.89 5.34 9.73
N ASN A 225 34.59 6.57 9.28
CA ASN A 225 34.97 7.80 9.98
C ASN A 225 33.80 8.35 10.82
N PHE A 226 34.01 8.43 12.13
CA PHE A 226 33.05 8.88 13.13
C PHE A 226 33.54 10.10 13.95
N GLU A 227 34.50 10.89 13.45
CA GLU A 227 34.94 12.14 14.11
C GLU A 227 33.82 13.20 14.17
N GLY A 228 33.70 13.90 15.31
CA GLY A 228 32.74 15.00 15.52
C GLY A 228 31.38 14.59 16.09
N TYR A 229 31.12 13.28 16.19
CA TYR A 229 29.83 12.73 16.66
C TYR A 229 29.79 12.41 18.15
N GLN A 230 30.86 12.68 18.91
CA GLN A 230 30.91 12.42 20.35
C GLN A 230 29.79 13.13 21.11
N THR A 231 29.31 14.27 20.58
CA THR A 231 28.25 15.08 21.20
C THR A 231 26.86 14.87 20.60
N ALA A 232 26.67 13.81 19.80
CA ALA A 232 25.42 13.58 19.06
C ALA A 232 24.20 13.43 19.98
N ILE A 233 24.38 12.78 21.15
CA ILE A 233 23.32 12.65 22.16
C ILE A 233 23.04 14.01 22.83
N GLU A 234 24.08 14.71 23.29
CA GLU A 234 23.90 16.00 24.00
C GLU A 234 23.22 17.05 23.10
N ASN A 235 23.52 17.02 21.80
CA ASN A 235 22.95 17.97 20.85
C ASN A 235 21.51 17.66 20.44
N PHE A 236 20.93 16.52 20.87
CA PHE A 236 19.55 16.16 20.55
C PHE A 236 18.57 17.26 20.96
N TRP A 237 18.79 17.88 22.11
CA TRP A 237 17.97 18.99 22.60
C TRP A 237 17.90 20.18 21.62
N PHE A 238 19.00 20.49 20.91
CA PHE A 238 19.06 21.62 19.99
C PHE A 238 18.41 21.32 18.63
N HIS A 239 18.31 20.04 18.25
CA HIS A 239 17.82 19.64 16.94
C HIS A 239 16.30 19.42 16.87
N HIS A 240 15.58 19.46 18.01
CA HIS A 240 14.16 19.10 18.08
C HIS A 240 13.30 20.14 18.81
N ASN A 241 12.07 20.32 18.32
CA ASN A 241 11.13 21.35 18.76
C ASN A 241 10.44 21.04 20.10
N GLY A 242 10.70 19.87 20.68
CA GLY A 242 10.12 19.42 21.94
C GLY A 242 8.82 18.61 21.79
N ILE A 243 8.32 18.15 22.92
CA ILE A 243 7.10 17.33 23.06
C ILE A 243 6.07 18.13 23.85
N THR A 244 4.80 18.06 23.46
CA THR A 244 3.71 18.68 24.25
C THR A 244 2.73 17.62 24.72
N VAL A 245 2.62 17.48 26.04
CA VAL A 245 1.69 16.60 26.75
C VAL A 245 0.51 17.44 27.23
N TYR A 246 -0.69 17.08 26.79
CA TYR A 246 -1.94 17.75 27.15
C TYR A 246 -2.75 16.90 28.13
N SER A 247 -3.42 17.54 29.07
CA SER A 247 -4.33 16.93 30.04
C SER A 247 -5.49 17.88 30.36
N GLU A 248 -6.67 17.31 30.64
CA GLU A 248 -7.78 18.04 31.28
C GLU A 248 -7.61 18.07 32.81
N ASP A 249 -7.02 17.00 33.36
CA ASP A 249 -6.63 16.87 34.76
C ASP A 249 -5.35 17.66 35.05
N SER A 250 -5.15 18.03 36.31
CA SER A 250 -3.97 18.78 36.72
C SER A 250 -2.74 17.91 36.93
N PHE A 251 -1.55 18.48 36.68
CA PHE A 251 -0.27 17.84 36.95
C PHE A 251 0.19 18.19 38.37
N HIS A 252 0.62 17.18 39.12
CA HIS A 252 1.18 17.37 40.46
C HIS A 252 2.70 17.41 40.36
N ILE A 253 3.32 18.48 40.85
CA ILE A 253 4.78 18.66 40.80
C ILE A 253 5.29 18.72 42.24
N GLU A 254 6.24 17.85 42.55
CA GLU A 254 6.92 17.77 43.84
C GLU A 254 8.42 17.63 43.58
N GLU A 255 9.21 18.59 44.06
CA GLU A 255 10.66 18.63 43.88
C GLU A 255 11.06 18.44 42.41
N ASP A 256 11.70 17.32 42.09
CA ASP A 256 12.20 16.92 40.78
C ASP A 256 11.27 15.93 40.07
N LYS A 257 9.98 15.86 40.43
CA LYS A 257 9.03 14.91 39.85
C LYS A 257 7.73 15.57 39.41
N ILE A 258 7.22 15.09 38.29
CA ILE A 258 5.85 15.39 37.81
C ILE A 258 5.02 14.10 37.82
N THR A 259 3.88 14.15 38.49
CA THR A 259 2.99 13.01 38.70
C THR A 259 1.61 13.27 38.12
N PHE A 260 1.10 12.33 37.33
CA PHE A 260 -0.22 12.42 36.69
C PHE A 260 -0.75 11.05 36.26
N ASN A 261 -2.04 10.99 35.87
CA ASN A 261 -2.64 9.78 35.33
C ASN A 261 -2.31 9.64 33.82
N PRO A 262 -1.55 8.62 33.40
CA PRO A 262 -1.12 8.47 32.01
C PRO A 262 -2.27 8.19 31.03
N LEU A 263 -3.43 7.71 31.50
CA LEU A 263 -4.60 7.43 30.64
C LEU A 263 -5.36 8.72 30.28
N LYS A 264 -5.15 9.79 31.05
CA LYS A 264 -5.83 11.07 30.88
C LYS A 264 -5.01 12.12 30.14
N VAL A 265 -3.84 11.74 29.64
CA VAL A 265 -2.99 12.63 28.85
C VAL A 265 -2.95 12.23 27.37
N SER A 266 -2.57 13.18 26.52
CA SER A 266 -2.25 12.93 25.12
C SER A 266 -1.05 13.78 24.67
N VAL A 267 -0.15 13.21 23.89
CA VAL A 267 0.92 13.94 23.20
C VAL A 267 0.35 14.57 21.93
N ILE A 268 0.13 15.88 21.97
CA ILE A 268 -0.49 16.66 20.90
C ILE A 268 0.52 17.34 19.97
N ASN A 269 1.81 17.34 20.34
CA ASN A 269 2.94 17.73 19.51
C ASN A 269 4.14 16.81 19.80
N GLY A 270 4.86 16.43 18.74
CA GLY A 270 6.05 15.56 18.85
C GLY A 270 5.78 14.05 18.79
N ALA A 271 4.57 13.62 18.41
CA ALA A 271 4.21 12.20 18.26
C ALA A 271 5.16 11.44 17.32
N GLN A 272 5.61 12.07 16.23
CA GLN A 272 6.55 11.46 15.27
C GLN A 272 7.92 11.23 15.87
N THR A 273 8.43 12.21 16.63
CA THR A 273 9.71 12.10 17.32
C THR A 273 9.69 10.90 18.25
N LEU A 274 8.68 10.78 19.11
CA LEU A 274 8.56 9.67 20.05
C LEU A 274 8.41 8.32 19.34
N THR A 275 7.49 8.22 18.38
CA THR A 275 7.24 6.97 17.65
C THR A 275 8.51 6.47 16.95
N HIS A 276 9.24 7.37 16.27
CA HIS A 276 10.50 7.02 15.61
C HIS A 276 11.57 6.62 16.62
N CYS A 277 11.82 7.44 17.64
CA CYS A 277 12.82 7.14 18.67
C CYS A 277 12.60 5.77 19.30
N PHE A 278 11.37 5.46 19.74
CA PHE A 278 11.07 4.19 20.38
C PHE A 278 11.13 3.00 19.41
N SER A 279 10.69 3.18 18.16
CA SER A 279 10.82 2.13 17.14
C SER A 279 12.29 1.80 16.82
N ILE A 280 13.15 2.82 16.75
CA ILE A 280 14.57 2.69 16.45
C ILE A 280 15.29 2.01 17.60
N ILE A 281 15.04 2.45 18.84
CA ILE A 281 15.61 1.82 20.03
C ILE A 281 15.28 0.33 20.04
N LYS A 282 14.01 -0.02 19.79
CA LYS A 282 13.58 -1.41 19.69
C LYS A 282 14.26 -2.17 18.55
N GLU A 283 14.39 -1.58 17.36
CA GLU A 283 15.09 -2.18 16.22
C GLU A 283 16.54 -2.51 16.59
N ILE A 284 17.25 -1.53 17.16
CA ILE A 284 18.64 -1.67 17.60
C ILE A 284 18.78 -2.77 18.68
N SER A 285 17.91 -2.78 19.69
CA SER A 285 17.88 -3.81 20.73
C SER A 285 17.63 -5.21 20.18
N ASN A 286 16.81 -5.34 19.13
CA ASN A 286 16.55 -6.64 18.50
C ASN A 286 17.74 -7.15 17.69
N ASP A 287 18.35 -6.29 16.88
CA ASP A 287 19.41 -6.68 15.94
C ASP A 287 20.69 -7.12 16.67
N LEU A 288 20.98 -6.49 17.81
CA LEU A 288 22.23 -6.73 18.54
C LEU A 288 22.15 -7.87 19.57
N LYS A 289 20.97 -8.50 19.72
CA LYS A 289 20.58 -9.52 20.71
C LYS A 289 20.82 -9.06 22.17
N ASN A 290 19.82 -9.30 23.02
CA ASN A 290 19.80 -8.91 24.45
C ASN A 290 20.96 -9.54 25.26
N ASP A 291 22.16 -8.96 25.16
CA ASP A 291 23.19 -9.09 26.18
C ASP A 291 22.89 -8.04 27.27
N ASP A 292 23.07 -8.41 28.55
CA ASP A 292 22.76 -7.54 29.69
C ASP A 292 23.59 -6.25 29.63
N ASP A 293 24.84 -6.35 29.16
CA ASP A 293 25.72 -5.21 28.93
C ASP A 293 25.13 -4.24 27.90
N PHE A 294 24.52 -4.75 26.83
CA PHE A 294 23.94 -3.92 25.77
C PHE A 294 22.69 -3.17 26.24
N ASN A 295 21.82 -3.85 26.98
CA ASN A 295 20.61 -3.25 27.55
C ASN A 295 20.94 -2.10 28.52
N MET A 296 22.04 -2.23 29.27
CA MET A 296 22.52 -1.18 30.16
C MET A 296 22.94 0.08 29.36
N ILE A 297 23.69 -0.08 28.27
CA ILE A 297 24.14 1.05 27.44
C ILE A 297 22.95 1.74 26.75
N VAL A 298 21.97 0.98 26.25
CA VAL A 298 20.77 1.57 25.63
C VAL A 298 20.00 2.42 26.64
N LYS A 299 19.83 1.93 27.87
CA LYS A 299 19.18 2.70 28.94
C LYS A 299 19.95 3.98 29.24
N GLU A 300 21.26 3.90 29.41
CA GLU A 300 22.11 5.07 29.66
C GLU A 300 22.06 6.09 28.51
N MET A 301 22.06 5.63 27.26
CA MET A 301 21.84 6.50 26.10
C MET A 301 20.51 7.25 26.24
N MET A 302 19.43 6.55 26.57
CA MET A 302 18.11 7.17 26.74
C MET A 302 18.07 8.15 27.92
N SER A 303 18.78 7.88 29.02
CA SER A 303 18.92 8.81 30.16
C SER A 303 19.68 10.09 29.78
N ASN A 304 20.64 9.98 28.86
CA ASN A 304 21.48 11.11 28.43
C ASN A 304 20.82 12.00 27.36
N ILE A 305 19.83 11.51 26.63
CA ILE A 305 19.07 12.29 25.65
C ILE A 305 18.07 13.21 26.38
N LYS A 306 18.29 14.52 26.33
CA LYS A 306 17.40 15.53 26.97
C LYS A 306 16.38 16.09 25.98
N ILE A 307 15.13 16.22 26.41
CA ILE A 307 13.99 16.64 25.59
C ILE A 307 13.18 17.74 26.28
N LYS A 308 12.98 18.86 25.54
CA LYS A 308 12.06 19.94 25.92
C LYS A 308 10.63 19.39 25.97
N THR A 309 10.01 19.39 27.14
CA THR A 309 8.65 18.87 27.33
C THR A 309 7.75 19.94 27.92
N ILE A 310 6.64 20.20 27.25
CA ILE A 310 5.62 21.17 27.64
C ILE A 310 4.41 20.40 28.15
N PHE A 311 3.98 20.68 29.37
CA PHE A 311 2.75 20.15 29.95
C PHE A 311 1.67 21.23 29.90
N ILE A 312 0.52 20.91 29.30
CA ILE A 312 -0.63 21.82 29.16
C ILE A 312 -1.83 21.23 29.90
N GLU A 313 -2.32 21.94 30.90
CA GLU A 313 -3.61 21.70 31.54
C GLU A 313 -4.64 22.64 30.93
N ALA A 314 -5.66 22.13 30.24
CA ALA A 314 -6.74 22.97 29.72
C ALA A 314 -8.02 22.18 29.42
N ASP A 315 -9.15 22.87 29.30
CA ASP A 315 -10.46 22.29 29.01
C ASP A 315 -10.52 21.63 27.61
N SER A 316 -11.26 20.52 27.51
CA SER A 316 -11.53 19.78 26.26
C SER A 316 -11.94 20.68 25.07
N LYS A 317 -12.66 21.78 25.33
CA LYS A 317 -13.15 22.72 24.31
C LYS A 317 -12.03 23.42 23.56
N VAL A 318 -10.90 23.69 24.21
CA VAL A 318 -9.75 24.36 23.59
C VAL A 318 -8.74 23.37 23.00
N LYS A 319 -8.84 22.08 23.35
CA LYS A 319 -7.95 21.00 22.88
C LYS A 319 -7.73 21.04 21.36
N ARG A 320 -8.81 21.10 20.58
CA ARG A 320 -8.73 21.16 19.11
C ARG A 320 -7.96 22.39 18.62
N SER A 321 -8.24 23.58 19.17
CA SER A 321 -7.52 24.80 18.80
C SER A 321 -6.04 24.75 19.18
N VAL A 322 -5.72 24.17 20.35
CA VAL A 322 -4.33 24.05 20.83
C VAL A 322 -3.55 23.06 19.95
N THR A 323 -4.09 21.87 19.67
CA THR A 323 -3.43 20.89 18.79
C THR A 323 -3.20 21.49 17.40
N LEU A 324 -4.18 22.19 16.83
CA LEU A 324 -4.01 22.86 15.53
C LEU A 324 -2.94 23.96 15.56
N GLY A 325 -2.93 24.78 16.61
CA GLY A 325 -1.96 25.88 16.78
C GLY A 325 -0.52 25.40 16.97
N LEU A 326 -0.32 24.27 17.66
CA LEU A 326 1.02 23.70 17.89
C LEU A 326 1.59 22.96 16.68
N ASN A 327 0.73 22.46 15.78
CA ASN A 327 1.14 21.79 14.55
C ASN A 327 1.30 22.77 13.37
N THR A 328 1.61 24.04 13.63
CA THR A 328 1.72 25.11 12.61
C THR A 328 3.04 25.14 11.84
N GLN A 329 4.09 24.47 12.35
CA GLN A 329 5.40 24.39 11.67
C GLN A 329 5.31 23.62 10.33
N ILE A 330 4.30 22.78 10.15
CA ILE A 330 3.86 22.25 8.85
C ILE A 330 2.38 22.62 8.73
N PRO A 331 1.99 23.57 7.85
CA PRO A 331 0.62 24.08 7.78
C PRO A 331 -0.42 22.96 7.87
N VAL A 332 -1.34 23.06 8.82
CA VAL A 332 -2.47 22.12 8.89
C VAL A 332 -3.35 22.39 7.68
N THR A 333 -3.49 21.37 6.84
CA THR A 333 -4.20 21.46 5.58
C THR A 333 -5.70 21.19 5.79
N ILE A 334 -6.57 21.59 4.86
CA ILE A 334 -8.01 21.27 4.99
C ILE A 334 -8.24 19.75 5.00
N GLU A 335 -7.31 19.01 4.38
CA GLU A 335 -7.24 17.56 4.33
C GLU A 335 -7.07 16.97 5.74
N ASP A 336 -6.19 17.56 6.55
CA ASP A 336 -5.96 17.15 7.95
C ASP A 336 -7.19 17.45 8.83
N ILE A 337 -7.98 18.47 8.46
CA ILE A 337 -9.20 18.87 9.18
C ILE A 337 -10.39 17.98 8.79
N LYS A 338 -10.54 17.67 7.50
CA LYS A 338 -11.71 16.99 6.92
C LYS A 338 -11.60 15.47 6.96
N THR A 339 -10.42 14.90 7.15
CA THR A 339 -10.24 13.45 7.38
C THR A 339 -10.77 12.97 8.74
N ASN A 340 -11.16 13.91 9.62
CA ASN A 340 -11.69 13.62 10.95
C ASN A 340 -13.16 14.09 11.11
N THR A 341 -13.99 13.84 10.09
CA THR A 341 -15.42 14.17 10.05
C THR A 341 -16.29 12.92 9.96
N LYS A 342 -17.56 13.03 10.36
CA LYS A 342 -18.54 11.93 10.32
C LYS A 342 -18.71 11.34 8.92
N ASP A 343 -18.77 12.16 7.87
CA ASP A 343 -18.91 11.68 6.49
C ASP A 343 -17.77 10.74 6.08
N VAL A 344 -16.54 11.02 6.52
CA VAL A 344 -15.37 10.18 6.22
C VAL A 344 -15.44 8.87 7.00
N GLU A 345 -15.93 8.90 8.25
CA GLU A 345 -16.16 7.68 9.03
C GLU A 345 -17.19 6.76 8.36
N GLU A 346 -18.27 7.30 7.79
CA GLU A 346 -19.29 6.53 7.06
C GLU A 346 -18.75 5.95 5.74
N ILE A 347 -18.02 6.74 4.96
CA ILE A 347 -17.37 6.25 3.73
C ILE A 347 -16.39 5.12 4.06
N ASN A 348 -15.63 5.26 5.14
CA ASN A 348 -14.69 4.24 5.57
C ASN A 348 -15.38 2.91 5.89
N LYS A 349 -16.57 2.92 6.49
CA LYS A 349 -17.33 1.66 6.71
C LYS A 349 -17.63 0.92 5.40
N VAL A 350 -17.94 1.64 4.32
CA VAL A 350 -18.20 1.05 2.99
C VAL A 350 -16.91 0.54 2.35
N LEU A 351 -15.83 1.32 2.44
CA LEU A 351 -14.55 0.97 1.85
C LEU A 351 -13.86 -0.19 2.58
N GLU A 352 -13.99 -0.27 3.90
CA GLU A 352 -13.35 -1.28 4.74
C GLU A 352 -13.85 -2.69 4.39
N GLN A 353 -15.11 -2.85 3.97
CA GLN A 353 -15.66 -4.10 3.41
C GLN A 353 -14.90 -4.61 2.17
N LYS A 354 -14.14 -3.73 1.50
CA LYS A 354 -13.36 -4.01 0.29
C LYS A 354 -11.87 -3.80 0.52
N ASN A 355 -11.42 -3.83 1.78
CA ASN A 355 -10.03 -3.59 2.18
C ASN A 355 -9.47 -2.26 1.65
N LYS A 356 -10.26 -1.18 1.73
CA LYS A 356 -9.83 0.19 1.42
C LYS A 356 -10.25 1.14 2.55
N LYS A 357 -9.58 2.28 2.69
CA LYS A 357 -9.95 3.31 3.68
C LYS A 357 -9.44 4.68 3.26
N ILE A 358 -10.16 5.74 3.60
CA ILE A 358 -9.65 7.10 3.60
C ILE A 358 -8.80 7.32 4.85
N CYS A 359 -7.49 7.48 4.67
CA CYS A 359 -6.51 7.64 5.74
C CYS A 359 -6.24 9.11 6.08
N ARG A 360 -5.96 9.37 7.36
CA ARG A 360 -5.37 10.63 7.81
C ARG A 360 -3.92 10.73 7.34
N GLN A 361 -3.37 11.95 7.29
CA GLN A 361 -1.94 12.09 7.05
C GLN A 361 -1.14 11.43 8.17
N GLY A 362 -0.33 10.44 7.79
CA GLY A 362 0.49 9.69 8.73
C GLY A 362 0.03 8.26 8.96
N GLU A 363 -1.27 8.03 8.88
CA GLU A 363 -1.80 6.68 9.01
C GLU A 363 -1.24 5.79 7.90
N ASP A 364 -0.95 4.56 8.27
CA ASP A 364 -0.37 3.61 7.35
C ASP A 364 -1.38 3.30 6.24
N THR A 365 -0.93 3.43 4.99
CA THR A 365 -1.74 3.08 3.83
C THR A 365 -1.64 1.60 3.46
N PHE A 366 -0.83 0.81 4.19
CA PHE A 366 -0.80 -0.65 4.04
C PHE A 366 -2.24 -1.20 4.14
N ASN A 367 -2.59 -2.11 3.22
CA ASN A 367 -3.94 -2.68 3.07
C ASN A 367 -5.03 -1.68 2.64
N GLY A 368 -4.71 -0.81 1.67
CA GLY A 368 -5.74 -0.12 0.86
C GLY A 368 -6.09 1.30 1.28
N GLY A 369 -5.20 1.97 2.02
CA GLY A 369 -5.37 3.37 2.38
C GLY A 369 -5.26 4.32 1.19
N ILE A 370 -6.14 5.33 1.14
CA ILE A 370 -6.19 6.40 0.13
C ILE A 370 -6.31 7.74 0.86
N TYR A 371 -5.54 8.75 0.47
CA TYR A 371 -5.71 10.08 1.05
C TYR A 371 -6.96 10.78 0.52
N LEU A 372 -7.60 11.59 1.37
CA LEU A 372 -8.88 12.24 1.09
C LEU A 372 -8.95 12.98 -0.26
N LEU A 373 -7.92 13.74 -0.62
CA LEU A 373 -7.94 14.45 -1.91
C LEU A 373 -7.83 13.52 -3.11
N ASP A 374 -6.99 12.49 -3.00
CA ASP A 374 -6.78 11.55 -4.09
C ASP A 374 -8.03 10.70 -4.30
N PHE A 375 -8.73 10.37 -3.21
CA PHE A 375 -10.06 9.76 -3.25
C PHE A 375 -11.06 10.63 -4.02
N VAL A 376 -11.26 11.89 -3.60
CA VAL A 376 -12.23 12.81 -4.23
C VAL A 376 -11.91 13.07 -5.70
N LYS A 377 -10.63 13.28 -6.04
CA LYS A 377 -10.21 13.49 -7.44
C LYS A 377 -10.44 12.25 -8.30
N SER A 378 -10.14 11.07 -7.77
CA SER A 378 -10.38 9.81 -8.48
C SER A 378 -11.87 9.60 -8.72
N TYR A 379 -12.71 9.94 -7.75
CA TYR A 379 -14.17 9.87 -7.91
C TYR A 379 -14.67 10.81 -9.01
N LEU A 380 -14.17 12.04 -9.08
CA LEU A 380 -14.51 12.99 -10.15
C LEU A 380 -14.05 12.51 -11.53
N ILE A 381 -12.82 11.99 -11.66
CA ILE A 381 -12.32 11.36 -12.91
C ILE A 381 -13.26 10.22 -13.33
N PHE A 382 -13.63 9.35 -12.39
CA PHE A 382 -14.50 8.21 -12.66
C PHE A 382 -15.90 8.64 -13.13
N LYS A 383 -16.41 9.78 -12.65
CA LYS A 383 -17.67 10.39 -13.08
C LYS A 383 -17.52 11.26 -14.35
N ASN A 384 -16.44 11.10 -15.12
CA ASN A 384 -16.14 11.84 -16.35
C ASN A 384 -16.02 13.36 -16.15
N ARG A 385 -15.53 13.81 -14.98
CA ARG A 385 -15.28 15.23 -14.65
C ARG A 385 -13.79 15.54 -14.43
N PRO A 386 -12.93 15.33 -15.44
CA PRO A 386 -11.48 15.50 -15.31
C PRO A 386 -11.02 16.95 -15.07
N GLY A 387 -11.75 17.94 -15.57
CA GLY A 387 -11.49 19.36 -15.35
C GLY A 387 -11.75 19.78 -13.92
N GLU A 388 -12.91 19.40 -13.36
CA GLU A 388 -13.24 19.67 -11.95
C GLU A 388 -12.27 18.93 -11.00
N ALA A 389 -11.86 17.70 -11.33
CA ALA A 389 -10.83 16.97 -10.57
C ALA A 389 -9.47 17.71 -10.56
N ARG A 390 -9.10 18.31 -11.71
CA ARG A 390 -7.85 19.07 -11.83
C ARG A 390 -7.89 20.38 -11.05
N ASN A 391 -9.03 21.09 -11.09
CA ASN A 391 -9.23 22.36 -10.40
C ASN A 391 -10.17 22.18 -9.19
N LEU A 392 -9.87 21.19 -8.35
CA LEU A 392 -10.71 20.84 -7.21
C LEU A 392 -10.85 22.01 -6.24
N GLN A 393 -12.07 22.51 -6.10
CA GLN A 393 -12.40 23.53 -5.12
C GLN A 393 -12.54 22.87 -3.73
N LYS A 394 -11.59 23.17 -2.84
CA LYS A 394 -11.48 22.54 -1.51
C LYS A 394 -12.72 22.72 -0.62
N ASN A 395 -13.48 23.80 -0.80
CA ASN A 395 -14.75 24.03 -0.09
C ASN A 395 -15.89 23.10 -0.53
N LYS A 396 -15.78 22.41 -1.68
CA LYS A 396 -16.78 21.46 -2.18
C LYS A 396 -16.53 20.01 -1.73
N ILE A 397 -15.46 19.74 -0.97
CA ILE A 397 -15.09 18.37 -0.58
C ILE A 397 -16.26 17.63 0.09
N GLU A 398 -16.94 18.25 1.05
CA GLU A 398 -18.11 17.65 1.75
C GLU A 398 -19.23 17.28 0.78
N THR A 399 -19.49 18.14 -0.22
CA THR A 399 -20.49 17.85 -1.26
C THR A 399 -20.16 16.57 -2.01
N TYR A 400 -18.89 16.35 -2.37
CA TYR A 400 -18.48 15.13 -3.09
C TYR A 400 -18.52 13.88 -2.20
N LEU A 401 -18.19 14.00 -0.91
CA LEU A 401 -18.31 12.89 0.03
C LEU A 401 -19.78 12.47 0.19
N THR A 402 -20.69 13.43 0.31
CA THR A 402 -22.14 13.17 0.37
C THR A 402 -22.65 12.55 -0.94
N GLN A 403 -22.18 13.03 -2.09
CA GLN A 403 -22.50 12.43 -3.39
C GLN A 403 -21.97 11.01 -3.54
N PHE A 404 -20.82 10.70 -2.93
CA PHE A 404 -20.28 9.34 -2.94
C PHE A 404 -21.18 8.38 -2.15
N LEU A 405 -21.55 8.77 -0.92
CA LEU A 405 -22.41 8.00 -0.01
C LEU A 405 -23.82 7.72 -0.57
N SER A 406 -24.30 8.55 -1.49
CA SER A 406 -25.60 8.36 -2.15
C SER A 406 -25.57 7.41 -3.36
N ASN A 407 -24.40 6.90 -3.78
CA ASN A 407 -24.33 5.87 -4.83
C ASN A 407 -24.65 4.47 -4.29
N GLY A 408 -25.18 3.60 -5.17
CA GLY A 408 -25.32 2.17 -4.88
C GLY A 408 -24.02 1.38 -5.00
N ASN A 409 -24.01 0.16 -4.45
CA ASN A 409 -22.83 -0.73 -4.37
C ASN A 409 -22.15 -1.00 -5.72
N ASP A 410 -22.92 -1.17 -6.82
CA ASP A 410 -22.34 -1.46 -8.15
C ASP A 410 -21.43 -0.35 -8.67
N ILE A 411 -21.81 0.92 -8.41
CA ILE A 411 -21.02 2.09 -8.81
C ILE A 411 -19.74 2.19 -7.98
N VAL A 412 -19.84 1.84 -6.69
CA VAL A 412 -18.67 1.80 -5.79
C VAL A 412 -17.68 0.73 -6.26
N ASP A 413 -18.17 -0.47 -6.62
CA ASP A 413 -17.32 -1.55 -7.13
C ASP A 413 -16.64 -1.19 -8.46
N ASP A 414 -17.35 -0.55 -9.39
CA ASP A 414 -16.75 -0.09 -10.66
C ASP A 414 -15.73 1.05 -10.46
N PHE A 415 -15.98 1.96 -9.51
CA PHE A 415 -15.02 2.98 -9.12
C PHE A 415 -13.72 2.37 -8.59
N LEU A 416 -13.82 1.37 -7.70
CA LEU A 416 -12.67 0.71 -7.09
C LEU A 416 -11.80 -0.03 -8.12
N LYS A 417 -12.40 -0.63 -9.16
CA LYS A 417 -11.64 -1.25 -10.27
C LYS A 417 -10.80 -0.23 -11.05
N ASN A 418 -11.32 0.97 -11.24
CA ASN A 418 -10.64 2.02 -12.03
C ASN A 418 -9.50 2.72 -11.27
N LEU A 419 -9.54 2.70 -9.94
CA LEU A 419 -8.56 3.32 -9.06
C LEU A 419 -7.12 2.83 -9.32
N ASP A 420 -6.93 1.53 -9.54
CA ASP A 420 -5.61 0.93 -9.81
C ASP A 420 -5.01 1.39 -11.14
N THR A 421 -5.86 1.62 -12.15
CA THR A 421 -5.47 2.17 -13.45
C THR A 421 -5.04 3.63 -13.31
N PHE A 422 -5.79 4.42 -12.53
CA PHE A 422 -5.47 5.83 -12.30
C PHE A 422 -4.12 6.01 -11.59
N GLU A 423 -3.80 5.15 -10.62
CA GLU A 423 -2.51 5.21 -9.92
C GLU A 423 -1.33 4.88 -10.86
N TYR A 424 -1.53 3.91 -11.77
CA TYR A 424 -0.51 3.59 -12.77
C TYR A 424 -0.22 4.78 -13.70
N ILE A 425 -1.28 5.43 -14.19
CA ILE A 425 -1.16 6.59 -15.09
C ILE A 425 -0.37 7.72 -14.41
N ASP A 426 -0.49 7.93 -13.10
CA ASP A 426 0.28 8.97 -12.41
C ASP A 426 1.80 8.75 -12.49
N LYS A 427 2.23 7.49 -12.37
CA LYS A 427 3.64 7.10 -12.47
C LYS A 427 4.10 7.17 -13.93
N TRP A 428 3.30 6.64 -14.84
CA TRP A 428 3.60 6.60 -16.27
C TRP A 428 3.65 7.99 -16.92
N TRP A 429 2.74 8.90 -16.54
CA TRP A 429 2.60 10.23 -17.16
C TRP A 429 3.95 10.94 -17.26
N ARG A 430 4.78 10.89 -16.20
CA ARG A 430 6.09 11.57 -16.18
C ARG A 430 7.08 11.08 -17.24
N LYS A 431 6.90 9.87 -17.75
CA LYS A 431 7.78 9.21 -18.73
C LYS A 431 7.29 9.33 -20.17
N ARG A 432 6.07 9.86 -20.37
CA ARG A 432 5.44 10.00 -21.69
C ARG A 432 6.32 10.84 -22.63
N LYS A 433 6.30 10.49 -23.91
CA LYS A 433 6.96 11.24 -24.98
C LYS A 433 5.94 12.06 -25.74
N LYS A 434 6.37 13.21 -26.26
CA LYS A 434 5.57 13.98 -27.19
C LYS A 434 5.39 13.17 -28.49
N PRO A 435 4.17 13.11 -29.07
CA PRO A 435 3.96 12.51 -30.38
C PRO A 435 4.72 13.29 -31.48
N GLU A 436 5.42 12.58 -32.37
CA GLU A 436 6.35 13.19 -33.36
C GLU A 436 5.66 14.13 -34.37
N ASN A 437 4.42 13.80 -34.78
CA ASN A 437 3.70 14.51 -35.84
C ASN A 437 2.83 15.68 -35.35
N ILE A 438 3.03 16.14 -34.12
CA ILE A 438 2.19 17.16 -33.50
C ILE A 438 3.03 18.40 -33.23
N ASN A 439 2.58 19.54 -33.75
CA ASN A 439 3.28 20.79 -33.51
C ASN A 439 3.27 21.15 -32.01
N GLU A 440 4.29 21.88 -31.57
CA GLU A 440 4.45 22.21 -30.14
C GLU A 440 3.28 23.03 -29.59
N LYS A 441 2.67 23.88 -30.42
CA LYS A 441 1.59 24.78 -30.03
C LYS A 441 0.33 24.00 -29.62
N ASP A 442 -0.04 22.99 -30.39
CA ASP A 442 -1.20 22.14 -30.12
C ASP A 442 -0.92 21.09 -29.03
N TYR A 443 0.32 20.60 -28.93
CA TYR A 443 0.69 19.62 -27.92
C TYR A 443 0.78 20.20 -26.50
N LYS A 444 1.34 21.41 -26.35
CA LYS A 444 1.86 21.91 -25.06
C LYS A 444 0.84 21.87 -23.92
N GLY A 445 -0.43 22.21 -24.19
CA GLY A 445 -1.48 22.23 -23.17
C GLY A 445 -1.86 20.84 -22.67
N LEU A 446 -2.32 19.96 -23.56
CA LEU A 446 -2.63 18.56 -23.24
C LEU A 446 -1.42 17.81 -22.69
N GLY A 447 -0.27 18.04 -23.31
CA GLY A 447 1.01 17.50 -22.89
C GLY A 447 1.26 17.82 -21.43
N SER A 448 1.29 19.09 -21.05
CA SER A 448 1.66 19.50 -19.70
C SER A 448 0.57 19.21 -18.66
N ASN A 449 -0.70 19.29 -19.05
CA ASN A 449 -1.82 19.44 -18.13
C ASN A 449 -2.97 18.42 -18.29
N GLY A 450 -2.95 17.61 -19.34
CA GLY A 450 -4.04 16.70 -19.72
C GLY A 450 -4.14 15.41 -18.91
N LYS A 451 -3.38 15.25 -17.81
CA LYS A 451 -3.30 13.97 -17.07
C LYS A 451 -4.66 13.46 -16.60
N TYR A 452 -5.50 14.34 -16.05
CA TYR A 452 -6.83 13.98 -15.54
C TYR A 452 -7.77 13.56 -16.67
N TYR A 453 -7.68 14.26 -17.80
CA TYR A 453 -8.41 13.93 -19.03
C TYR A 453 -7.99 12.56 -19.57
N PHE A 454 -6.69 12.31 -19.63
CA PHE A 454 -6.15 11.02 -20.05
C PHE A 454 -6.58 9.87 -19.14
N LYS A 455 -6.62 10.09 -17.81
CA LYS A 455 -7.18 9.09 -16.87
C LYS A 455 -8.65 8.76 -17.18
N SER A 456 -9.47 9.79 -17.43
CA SER A 456 -10.88 9.59 -17.77
C SER A 456 -11.04 8.90 -19.13
N TYR A 457 -10.20 9.25 -20.12
CA TYR A 457 -10.15 8.59 -21.43
C TYR A 457 -9.80 7.11 -21.33
N CYS A 458 -8.81 6.77 -20.50
CA CYS A 458 -8.38 5.38 -20.29
C CYS A 458 -9.46 4.49 -19.64
N LYS A 459 -10.42 5.07 -18.89
CA LYS A 459 -11.53 4.31 -18.29
C LYS A 459 -12.27 3.43 -19.31
N GLY A 460 -12.44 3.91 -20.54
CA GLY A 460 -13.17 3.21 -21.60
C GLY A 460 -12.32 2.41 -22.59
N ILE A 461 -10.98 2.52 -22.52
CA ILE A 461 -10.07 2.05 -23.59
C ILE A 461 -8.99 1.10 -23.05
N TYR A 462 -8.61 1.25 -21.79
CA TYR A 462 -7.55 0.46 -21.21
C TYR A 462 -8.02 -0.97 -20.91
N ASN A 463 -7.32 -1.95 -21.48
CA ASN A 463 -7.55 -3.36 -21.26
C ASN A 463 -6.31 -4.01 -20.62
N ASP A 464 -6.45 -4.47 -19.37
CA ASP A 464 -5.39 -5.15 -18.61
C ASP A 464 -4.95 -6.50 -19.21
N ALA A 465 -5.69 -7.05 -20.19
CA ALA A 465 -5.39 -8.36 -20.76
C ALA A 465 -4.29 -8.36 -21.84
N GLU A 466 -3.95 -7.22 -22.46
CA GLU A 466 -3.24 -7.22 -23.76
C GLU A 466 -1.72 -7.05 -23.76
N ASP A 467 -1.02 -6.42 -22.80
CA ASP A 467 0.46 -6.43 -22.85
C ASP A 467 1.17 -5.93 -21.57
N GLU A 468 2.26 -6.58 -21.17
CA GLU A 468 3.21 -6.03 -20.16
C GLU A 468 4.67 -6.02 -20.61
N ASN A 469 5.02 -6.57 -21.79
CA ASN A 469 6.40 -6.47 -22.25
C ASN A 469 6.80 -5.03 -22.58
N ASP A 470 5.82 -4.13 -22.70
CA ASP A 470 6.07 -2.71 -22.87
C ASP A 470 4.87 -1.85 -22.40
N LYS A 471 4.41 -2.02 -21.16
CA LYS A 471 3.28 -1.27 -20.60
C LYS A 471 3.48 0.26 -20.75
N GLU A 472 4.72 0.72 -20.67
CA GLU A 472 5.05 2.12 -20.95
C GLU A 472 4.78 2.51 -22.40
N ALA A 473 5.15 1.67 -23.36
CA ALA A 473 4.88 1.89 -24.77
C ALA A 473 3.37 1.74 -25.09
N TYR A 474 2.65 0.84 -24.42
CA TYR A 474 1.20 0.71 -24.57
C TYR A 474 0.46 1.98 -24.15
N PHE A 475 0.76 2.49 -22.96
CA PHE A 475 0.21 3.79 -22.53
C PHE A 475 0.70 4.94 -23.39
N GLN A 476 1.92 4.86 -23.95
CA GLN A 476 2.40 5.84 -24.94
C GLN A 476 1.57 5.81 -26.22
N GLY A 477 1.20 4.63 -26.71
CA GLY A 477 0.27 4.48 -27.84
C GLY A 477 -1.10 5.08 -27.52
N ILE A 478 -1.75 4.64 -26.42
CA ILE A 478 -3.05 5.21 -25.98
C ILE A 478 -2.96 6.73 -25.84
N TYR A 479 -1.83 7.24 -25.32
CA TYR A 479 -1.59 8.67 -25.17
C TYR A 479 -1.44 9.39 -26.51
N GLU A 480 -0.72 8.83 -27.48
CA GLU A 480 -0.65 9.38 -28.83
C GLU A 480 -2.03 9.48 -29.46
N TYR A 481 -2.88 8.46 -29.29
CA TYR A 481 -4.28 8.50 -29.73
C TYR A 481 -5.10 9.54 -29.01
N PHE A 482 -4.99 9.59 -27.68
CA PHE A 482 -5.62 10.61 -26.87
C PHE A 482 -5.26 12.02 -27.36
N ILE A 483 -3.97 12.30 -27.55
CA ILE A 483 -3.52 13.61 -28.02
C ILE A 483 -4.08 13.92 -29.41
N ASN A 484 -3.98 12.98 -30.35
CA ASN A 484 -4.51 13.18 -31.71
C ASN A 484 -6.02 13.39 -31.73
N THR A 485 -6.75 12.62 -30.92
CA THR A 485 -8.22 12.70 -30.83
C THR A 485 -8.63 14.06 -30.27
N PHE A 486 -8.05 14.47 -29.15
CA PHE A 486 -8.43 15.72 -28.50
C PHE A 486 -7.99 16.96 -29.29
N ILE A 487 -6.86 16.93 -30.00
CA ILE A 487 -6.47 18.02 -30.92
C ILE A 487 -7.41 18.13 -32.12
N LYS A 488 -7.92 17.00 -32.64
CA LYS A 488 -8.93 17.01 -33.71
C LYS A 488 -10.26 17.60 -33.26
N LEU A 489 -10.67 17.31 -32.01
CA LEU A 489 -11.86 17.90 -31.41
C LEU A 489 -11.69 19.41 -31.20
N GLN A 490 -10.52 19.82 -30.70
CA GLN A 490 -10.19 21.21 -30.49
C GLN A 490 -8.67 21.47 -30.60
N PRO A 491 -8.20 22.31 -31.53
CA PRO A 491 -6.79 22.68 -31.62
C PRO A 491 -6.41 23.74 -30.58
N ASN A 492 -5.10 23.90 -30.31
CA ASN A 492 -4.53 24.89 -29.38
C ASN A 492 -5.06 24.83 -27.94
N ILE A 493 -5.33 23.63 -27.42
CA ILE A 493 -5.88 23.44 -26.07
C ILE A 493 -4.96 24.05 -25.01
N ASP A 494 -5.50 24.89 -24.13
CA ASP A 494 -4.73 25.55 -23.09
C ASP A 494 -4.99 25.01 -21.67
N SER A 495 -4.26 25.55 -20.70
CA SER A 495 -4.37 25.14 -19.30
C SER A 495 -5.73 25.47 -18.67
N ASN A 496 -6.39 26.55 -19.09
CA ASN A 496 -7.67 27.00 -18.55
C ASN A 496 -8.84 26.17 -19.09
N GLU A 497 -8.77 25.74 -20.34
CA GLU A 497 -9.76 24.84 -20.93
C GLU A 497 -9.78 23.49 -20.20
N LEU A 498 -8.60 22.96 -19.89
CA LEU A 498 -8.43 21.73 -19.12
C LEU A 498 -8.78 21.88 -17.62
N LYS A 499 -9.29 23.02 -17.15
CA LYS A 499 -9.89 23.19 -15.80
C LYS A 499 -11.42 23.06 -15.82
N LYS A 500 -12.01 22.93 -17.01
CA LYS A 500 -13.45 22.72 -17.25
C LYS A 500 -13.64 21.31 -17.82
N ASP A 501 -14.87 20.80 -17.88
CA ASP A 501 -15.17 19.46 -18.40
C ASP A 501 -15.65 19.45 -19.87
N THR A 502 -15.91 20.62 -20.45
CA THR A 502 -16.52 20.81 -21.79
C THR A 502 -15.81 20.05 -22.91
N LEU A 503 -14.47 19.99 -22.90
CA LEU A 503 -13.71 19.28 -23.93
C LEU A 503 -13.89 17.75 -23.83
N PHE A 504 -14.09 17.23 -22.62
CA PHE A 504 -14.33 15.80 -22.42
C PHE A 504 -15.76 15.40 -22.81
N GLU A 505 -16.73 16.30 -22.60
CA GLU A 505 -18.12 16.14 -23.06
C GLU A 505 -18.17 15.97 -24.59
N LEU A 506 -17.46 16.82 -25.34
CA LEU A 506 -17.34 16.72 -26.81
C LEU A 506 -16.76 15.37 -27.29
N TYR A 507 -15.80 14.82 -26.54
CA TYR A 507 -15.24 13.51 -26.86
C TYR A 507 -16.28 12.40 -26.75
N LEU A 508 -17.07 12.38 -25.67
CA LEU A 508 -18.09 11.36 -25.47
C LEU A 508 -19.17 11.38 -26.57
N GLU A 509 -19.54 12.57 -27.05
CA GLU A 509 -20.48 12.72 -28.16
C GLU A 509 -19.96 12.12 -29.48
N SER A 510 -18.64 12.18 -29.73
CA SER A 510 -18.02 11.67 -30.96
C SER A 510 -17.97 10.13 -31.09
N LEU A 511 -18.14 9.39 -29.99
CA LEU A 511 -18.07 7.92 -29.99
C LEU A 511 -19.35 7.24 -30.46
N ILE A 512 -20.48 7.95 -30.51
CA ILE A 512 -21.81 7.36 -30.74
C ILE A 512 -22.09 7.10 -32.25
N SER A 513 -21.15 7.39 -33.16
CA SER A 513 -21.43 7.55 -34.61
C SER A 513 -20.79 6.56 -35.63
N SER A 514 -20.38 5.32 -35.29
CA SER A 514 -19.71 4.42 -36.27
C SER A 514 -19.85 2.89 -36.03
N GLU A 515 -20.32 2.09 -37.02
CA GLU A 515 -20.36 0.58 -37.04
C GLU A 515 -20.24 -0.05 -38.47
N ASN A 516 -19.46 -1.17 -38.59
CA ASN A 516 -19.53 -2.40 -39.46
C ASN A 516 -18.18 -2.89 -40.07
N ASP A 517 -17.73 -4.13 -39.78
CA ASP A 517 -16.30 -4.56 -39.93
C ASP A 517 -15.94 -5.94 -40.58
N ASP A 518 -16.88 -6.77 -41.05
CA ASP A 518 -16.50 -8.13 -41.52
C ASP A 518 -15.82 -8.22 -42.90
N ASP A 519 -16.08 -7.29 -43.84
CA ASP A 519 -15.47 -7.31 -45.19
C ASP A 519 -13.96 -6.96 -45.20
N LYS A 520 -13.44 -6.37 -44.12
CA LYS A 520 -12.10 -5.77 -44.11
C LYS A 520 -10.97 -6.76 -43.76
N ILE A 521 -11.28 -7.94 -43.22
CA ILE A 521 -10.28 -8.92 -42.75
C ILE A 521 -9.68 -9.73 -43.91
N GLY A 522 -10.43 -10.01 -44.98
CA GLY A 522 -9.91 -10.69 -46.18
C GLY A 522 -8.85 -9.85 -46.90
N ASP A 523 -9.11 -8.54 -47.06
CA ASP A 523 -8.17 -7.58 -47.65
C ASP A 523 -6.89 -7.38 -46.81
N LEU A 524 -6.98 -7.61 -45.51
CA LEU A 524 -5.84 -7.51 -44.60
C LEU A 524 -4.76 -8.54 -44.94
N GLN A 525 -5.14 -9.81 -45.15
CA GLN A 525 -4.20 -10.90 -45.45
C GLN A 525 -3.39 -10.64 -46.72
N ASN A 526 -4.03 -10.09 -47.75
CA ASN A 526 -3.38 -9.74 -49.02
C ASN A 526 -2.39 -8.56 -48.89
N SER A 527 -2.56 -7.71 -47.87
CA SER A 527 -1.71 -6.53 -47.64
C SER A 527 -0.52 -6.75 -46.68
N LEU A 528 -0.35 -7.96 -46.14
CA LEU A 528 0.73 -8.26 -45.17
C LEU A 528 2.14 -8.11 -45.76
N GLY A 529 2.31 -8.26 -47.07
CA GLY A 529 3.58 -7.99 -47.75
C GLY A 529 4.03 -6.53 -47.59
N GLU A 530 3.09 -5.58 -47.67
CA GLU A 530 3.38 -4.16 -47.43
C GLU A 530 3.71 -3.87 -45.96
N PHE A 531 3.14 -4.65 -45.03
CA PHE A 531 3.37 -4.46 -43.60
C PHE A 531 4.84 -4.74 -43.25
N VAL A 532 5.51 -5.65 -43.95
CA VAL A 532 6.95 -5.92 -43.76
C VAL A 532 7.77 -4.66 -44.01
N VAL A 533 7.53 -4.00 -45.16
CA VAL A 533 8.26 -2.78 -45.55
C VAL A 533 7.97 -1.65 -44.55
N LYS A 534 6.69 -1.42 -44.25
CA LYS A 534 6.24 -0.40 -43.29
C LYS A 534 6.78 -0.64 -41.88
N PHE A 535 6.90 -1.90 -41.46
CA PHE A 535 7.45 -2.24 -40.14
C PHE A 535 8.97 -2.00 -40.08
N GLU A 536 9.72 -2.30 -41.14
CA GLU A 536 11.16 -2.01 -41.17
C GLU A 536 11.44 -0.50 -41.20
N GLU A 537 10.61 0.29 -41.88
CA GLU A 537 10.64 1.76 -41.78
C GLU A 537 10.32 2.24 -40.36
N TYR A 538 9.22 1.74 -39.77
CA TYR A 538 8.83 2.04 -38.40
C TYR A 538 9.95 1.69 -37.41
N LYS A 539 10.63 0.56 -37.61
CA LYS A 539 11.77 0.10 -36.79
C LYS A 539 13.00 0.98 -36.95
N LYS A 540 13.31 1.47 -38.17
CA LYS A 540 14.40 2.43 -38.40
C LYS A 540 14.15 3.75 -37.67
N SER A 541 12.92 4.25 -37.70
CA SER A 541 12.55 5.51 -37.03
C SER A 541 12.53 5.39 -35.50
N ASN A 542 12.14 4.22 -34.97
CA ASN A 542 11.91 4.03 -33.53
C ASN A 542 13.03 3.27 -32.79
N GLY A 543 13.96 2.64 -33.50
CA GLY A 543 15.09 1.89 -32.93
C GLY A 543 14.63 0.79 -31.96
N SER A 544 15.21 0.75 -30.75
CA SER A 544 14.87 -0.21 -29.70
C SER A 544 13.46 -0.04 -29.12
N LYS A 545 12.72 1.01 -29.48
CA LYS A 545 11.35 1.30 -29.01
C LYS A 545 10.27 0.80 -29.98
N SER A 546 10.65 0.09 -31.03
CA SER A 546 9.71 -0.43 -32.03
C SER A 546 8.89 -1.59 -31.47
N ASN A 547 7.58 -1.36 -31.26
CA ASN A 547 6.65 -2.35 -30.76
C ASN A 547 5.76 -2.93 -31.88
N ARG A 548 5.73 -4.26 -32.00
CA ARG A 548 4.99 -4.98 -33.04
C ARG A 548 3.48 -4.85 -32.89
N SER A 549 2.97 -4.98 -31.67
CA SER A 549 1.55 -4.86 -31.38
C SER A 549 1.03 -3.46 -31.73
N MET A 550 1.77 -2.40 -31.36
CA MET A 550 1.41 -1.02 -31.74
C MET A 550 1.43 -0.80 -33.24
N PHE A 551 2.44 -1.32 -33.93
CA PHE A 551 2.51 -1.23 -35.39
C PHE A 551 1.27 -1.87 -36.03
N ILE A 552 0.92 -3.10 -35.64
CA ILE A 552 -0.25 -3.81 -36.17
C ILE A 552 -1.54 -3.05 -35.85
N LYS A 553 -1.75 -2.63 -34.59
CA LYS A 553 -2.92 -1.85 -34.18
C LYS A 553 -3.11 -0.59 -35.03
N SER A 554 -2.02 0.16 -35.26
CA SER A 554 -2.04 1.35 -36.11
C SER A 554 -2.43 1.04 -37.56
N GLN A 555 -1.99 -0.10 -38.12
CA GLN A 555 -2.38 -0.48 -39.48
C GLN A 555 -3.85 -0.92 -39.55
N LEU A 556 -4.34 -1.63 -38.54
CA LEU A 556 -5.73 -2.06 -38.44
C LEU A 556 -6.66 -0.86 -38.35
N GLU A 557 -6.39 0.10 -37.47
CA GLU A 557 -7.20 1.32 -37.34
C GLU A 557 -7.20 2.19 -38.59
N LYS A 558 -6.07 2.29 -39.32
CA LYS A 558 -6.02 2.99 -40.62
C LYS A 558 -6.91 2.34 -41.68
N LYS A 559 -7.10 1.02 -41.57
CA LYS A 559 -8.03 0.25 -42.39
C LYS A 559 -9.44 0.19 -41.77
N GLY A 560 -9.63 0.82 -40.60
CA GLY A 560 -10.85 0.79 -39.83
C GLY A 560 -11.24 -0.62 -39.42
N ILE A 561 -10.30 -1.45 -38.97
CA ILE A 561 -10.52 -2.84 -38.52
C ILE A 561 -10.34 -2.92 -37.01
N GLU A 562 -11.34 -3.46 -36.31
CA GLU A 562 -11.31 -3.69 -34.87
C GLU A 562 -11.33 -5.19 -34.54
N ILE A 563 -10.13 -5.76 -34.32
CA ILE A 563 -9.95 -7.17 -33.92
C ILE A 563 -9.01 -7.30 -32.73
N GLY A 564 -9.25 -8.29 -31.87
CA GLY A 564 -8.32 -8.70 -30.83
C GLY A 564 -7.21 -9.60 -31.39
N PHE A 565 -5.94 -9.26 -31.15
CA PHE A 565 -4.81 -10.00 -31.71
C PHE A 565 -3.61 -10.09 -30.74
N ARG A 566 -2.66 -10.98 -31.05
CA ARG A 566 -1.35 -11.07 -30.39
C ARG A 566 -0.23 -11.05 -31.42
N THR A 567 0.98 -10.74 -30.98
CA THR A 567 2.17 -10.78 -31.85
C THR A 567 3.26 -11.67 -31.26
N ILE A 568 4.03 -12.34 -32.12
CA ILE A 568 5.20 -13.14 -31.73
C ILE A 568 6.35 -12.94 -32.71
N ASN A 569 7.57 -13.30 -32.28
CA ASN A 569 8.78 -13.15 -33.09
C ASN A 569 9.55 -14.46 -33.23
N LEU A 570 9.68 -14.92 -34.47
CA LEU A 570 10.49 -16.06 -34.88
C LEU A 570 11.81 -15.60 -35.50
N ILE A 571 12.89 -16.29 -35.16
CA ILE A 571 14.21 -16.13 -35.78
C ILE A 571 14.43 -17.32 -36.71
N CYS A 572 14.69 -17.04 -37.98
CA CYS A 572 15.02 -18.02 -39.02
C CYS A 572 16.53 -18.21 -39.06
N LYS A 573 17.01 -19.42 -38.73
CA LYS A 573 18.44 -19.78 -38.72
C LYS A 573 18.93 -20.30 -40.06
N SER A 574 18.11 -21.12 -40.71
CA SER A 574 18.30 -21.72 -42.04
C SER A 574 16.94 -22.02 -42.65
N GLU A 575 16.87 -22.47 -43.90
CA GLU A 575 15.58 -22.83 -44.52
C GLU A 575 14.79 -23.79 -43.62
N ASN A 576 13.63 -23.33 -43.15
CA ASN A 576 12.69 -24.05 -42.28
C ASN A 576 13.17 -24.37 -40.85
N GLN A 577 14.23 -23.74 -40.33
CA GLN A 577 14.58 -23.80 -38.90
C GLN A 577 14.26 -22.48 -38.19
N TYR A 578 13.24 -22.52 -37.33
CA TYR A 578 12.77 -21.38 -36.55
C TYR A 578 13.10 -21.51 -35.07
N LYS A 579 13.33 -20.38 -34.40
CA LYS A 579 13.44 -20.28 -32.95
C LYS A 579 12.61 -19.11 -32.44
N LEU A 580 11.83 -19.31 -31.37
CA LEU A 580 11.15 -18.23 -30.66
C LEU A 580 12.15 -17.40 -29.84
N LYS A 581 12.04 -16.08 -29.95
CA LYS A 581 12.87 -15.16 -29.17
C LYS A 581 12.49 -15.17 -27.69
N GLU A 582 11.21 -15.18 -27.39
CA GLU A 582 10.64 -15.08 -26.05
C GLU A 582 9.48 -16.04 -25.83
N ALA A 583 9.21 -16.35 -24.56
CA ALA A 583 8.00 -17.06 -24.14
C ALA A 583 6.80 -16.12 -24.26
N LEU A 584 5.59 -16.65 -24.42
CA LEU A 584 4.38 -15.85 -24.56
C LEU A 584 3.70 -15.66 -23.20
N PRO A 585 3.58 -14.43 -22.67
CA PRO A 585 2.84 -14.20 -21.43
C PRO A 585 1.33 -14.24 -21.66
N LEU A 586 0.60 -14.76 -20.68
CA LEU A 586 -0.85 -14.69 -20.64
C LEU A 586 -1.34 -13.46 -19.85
N PRO A 587 -2.62 -13.08 -19.97
CA PRO A 587 -3.19 -11.95 -19.24
C PRO A 587 -2.95 -12.10 -17.73
N GLY A 588 -2.62 -11.01 -17.04
CA GLY A 588 -2.33 -11.06 -15.60
C GLY A 588 -3.49 -11.65 -14.79
N GLN A 589 -4.72 -11.44 -15.26
CA GLN A 589 -5.94 -12.00 -14.67
C GLN A 589 -5.98 -13.54 -14.60
N THR A 590 -5.22 -14.25 -15.45
CA THR A 590 -5.12 -15.71 -15.39
C THR A 590 -4.48 -16.19 -14.09
N PHE A 591 -3.58 -15.38 -13.52
CA PHE A 591 -2.93 -15.63 -12.24
C PHE A 591 -3.54 -14.81 -11.11
N SER A 592 -3.92 -13.55 -11.35
CA SER A 592 -4.48 -12.69 -10.31
C SER A 592 -5.80 -13.19 -9.75
N GLN A 593 -6.58 -13.96 -10.51
CA GLN A 593 -7.76 -14.67 -10.00
C GLN A 593 -7.45 -15.54 -8.76
N LEU A 594 -6.21 -15.99 -8.61
CA LEU A 594 -5.77 -16.75 -7.44
C LEU A 594 -5.67 -15.89 -6.17
N TYR A 595 -5.53 -14.57 -6.26
CA TYR A 595 -5.48 -13.69 -5.08
C TYR A 595 -6.52 -12.55 -5.08
N GLU A 596 -7.23 -12.34 -6.17
CA GLU A 596 -8.35 -11.40 -6.35
C GLU A 596 -9.68 -12.16 -6.33
N ILE A 597 -9.84 -13.01 -5.33
CA ILE A 597 -11.02 -13.85 -5.12
C ILE A 597 -11.65 -13.53 -3.78
N ASN A 598 -12.98 -13.68 -3.69
CA ASN A 598 -13.70 -13.50 -2.44
C ASN A 598 -13.14 -14.44 -1.37
N ASN A 599 -13.08 -13.96 -0.14
CA ASN A 599 -12.44 -14.66 0.97
C ASN A 599 -10.95 -14.94 0.76
N TYR A 600 -10.24 -14.24 -0.12
CA TYR A 600 -8.78 -14.33 -0.14
C TYR A 600 -8.20 -13.70 1.13
N PRO A 601 -7.26 -14.37 1.83
CA PRO A 601 -6.64 -15.64 1.46
C PRO A 601 -7.30 -16.91 2.02
N GLY A 602 -8.28 -16.78 2.92
CA GLY A 602 -8.99 -17.89 3.57
C GLY A 602 -9.61 -18.92 2.61
N VAL A 603 -9.85 -18.56 1.34
CA VAL A 603 -10.29 -19.50 0.30
C VAL A 603 -9.35 -20.69 0.10
N TYR A 604 -8.06 -20.55 0.43
CA TYR A 604 -7.07 -21.63 0.33
C TYR A 604 -7.07 -22.58 1.52
N ASP A 605 -7.81 -22.26 2.57
CA ASP A 605 -7.97 -23.10 3.75
C ASP A 605 -9.07 -24.16 3.58
N GLU A 606 -9.97 -23.94 2.62
CA GLU A 606 -11.10 -24.78 2.32
C GLU A 606 -11.00 -25.32 0.88
N GLN A 607 -10.54 -26.57 0.73
CA GLN A 607 -10.25 -27.16 -0.59
C GLN A 607 -11.45 -27.15 -1.57
N ASP A 608 -12.68 -27.24 -1.06
CA ASP A 608 -13.91 -27.30 -1.87
C ASP A 608 -14.32 -25.95 -2.50
N LYS A 609 -13.75 -24.84 -2.04
CA LYS A 609 -14.06 -23.48 -2.54
C LYS A 609 -13.07 -22.96 -3.59
N LEU A 610 -12.04 -23.74 -3.91
CA LEU A 610 -11.04 -23.35 -4.88
C LEU A 610 -11.59 -23.38 -6.31
N VAL A 611 -11.16 -22.40 -7.11
CA VAL A 611 -11.51 -22.36 -8.52
C VAL A 611 -10.89 -23.57 -9.20
N ARG A 612 -11.73 -24.46 -9.72
CA ARG A 612 -11.26 -25.60 -10.52
C ARG A 612 -10.61 -25.10 -11.80
N PHE A 613 -9.67 -25.87 -12.34
CA PHE A 613 -8.98 -25.50 -13.57
C PHE A 613 -9.98 -25.16 -14.68
N GLU A 614 -11.00 -26.00 -14.88
CA GLU A 614 -12.01 -25.85 -15.93
C GLU A 614 -12.84 -24.55 -15.81
N ASP A 615 -12.95 -24.00 -14.59
CA ASP A 615 -13.69 -22.77 -14.30
C ASP A 615 -12.77 -21.53 -14.26
N SER A 616 -11.45 -21.73 -14.34
CA SER A 616 -10.45 -20.67 -14.22
C SER A 616 -10.36 -19.75 -15.44
N LYS A 617 -9.94 -18.51 -15.23
CA LYS A 617 -9.58 -17.57 -16.30
C LYS A 617 -8.41 -18.09 -17.13
N PHE A 618 -7.50 -18.87 -16.53
CA PHE A 618 -6.41 -19.52 -17.25
C PHE A 618 -6.93 -20.54 -18.28
N TYR A 619 -7.89 -21.39 -17.91
CA TYR A 619 -8.54 -22.31 -18.84
C TYR A 619 -9.28 -21.57 -19.96
N LYS A 620 -10.08 -20.54 -19.63
CA LYS A 620 -10.77 -19.72 -20.63
C LYS A 620 -9.80 -19.10 -21.63
N GLU A 621 -8.68 -18.57 -21.16
CA GLU A 621 -7.66 -17.98 -22.02
C GLU A 621 -6.99 -19.02 -22.93
N ILE A 622 -6.73 -20.23 -22.43
CA ILE A 622 -6.13 -21.30 -23.24
C ILE A 622 -7.05 -21.74 -24.39
N HIS A 623 -8.36 -21.76 -24.15
CA HIS A 623 -9.35 -22.18 -25.15
C HIS A 623 -9.83 -21.03 -26.04
N ARG A 624 -9.44 -19.79 -25.75
CA ARG A 624 -9.76 -18.63 -26.57
C ARG A 624 -9.05 -18.73 -27.92
N GLU A 625 -9.80 -18.42 -28.98
CA GLU A 625 -9.24 -18.17 -30.31
C GLU A 625 -8.88 -16.69 -30.45
N PHE A 626 -7.76 -16.42 -31.10
CA PHE A 626 -7.33 -15.05 -31.40
C PHE A 626 -6.47 -14.99 -32.67
N TYR A 627 -6.43 -13.80 -33.26
CA TYR A 627 -5.56 -13.51 -34.38
C TYR A 627 -4.10 -13.42 -33.92
N LEU A 628 -3.21 -14.19 -34.53
CA LEU A 628 -1.78 -14.19 -34.20
C LEU A 628 -0.94 -13.68 -35.38
N PHE A 629 -0.28 -12.55 -35.19
CA PHE A 629 0.70 -12.03 -36.14
C PHE A 629 2.11 -12.55 -35.81
N VAL A 630 2.70 -13.27 -36.76
CA VAL A 630 4.01 -13.91 -36.64
C VAL A 630 5.04 -13.12 -37.44
N PHE A 631 5.96 -12.46 -36.73
CA PHE A 631 7.08 -11.74 -37.35
C PHE A 631 8.26 -12.70 -37.51
N ILE A 632 8.69 -12.93 -38.75
CA ILE A 632 9.80 -13.82 -39.06
C ILE A 632 11.02 -12.98 -39.41
N GLN A 633 12.07 -13.10 -38.61
CA GLN A 633 13.31 -12.35 -38.74
C GLN A 633 14.45 -13.23 -39.24
N ASP A 634 15.36 -12.63 -39.98
CA ASP A 634 16.61 -13.25 -40.37
C ASP A 634 17.64 -13.19 -39.22
N GLU A 635 18.30 -14.31 -38.90
CA GLU A 635 19.29 -14.36 -37.81
C GLU A 635 20.52 -13.47 -38.09
N SER A 636 20.94 -13.35 -39.36
CA SER A 636 22.17 -12.64 -39.73
C SER A 636 22.01 -11.11 -39.77
N SER A 637 20.86 -10.63 -40.22
CA SER A 637 20.57 -9.19 -40.37
C SER A 637 19.64 -8.62 -39.31
N GLY A 638 18.89 -9.47 -38.59
CA GLY A 638 17.87 -9.04 -37.63
C GLY A 638 16.66 -8.33 -38.26
N ASN A 639 16.59 -8.29 -39.59
CA ASN A 639 15.49 -7.69 -40.36
C ASN A 639 14.32 -8.65 -40.48
N THR A 640 13.11 -8.10 -40.48
CA THR A 640 11.86 -8.83 -40.70
C THR A 640 11.75 -9.20 -42.17
N LYS A 641 11.72 -10.50 -42.46
CA LYS A 641 11.56 -11.04 -43.81
C LYS A 641 10.09 -11.22 -44.19
N LYS A 642 9.26 -11.60 -43.22
CA LYS A 642 7.84 -11.93 -43.44
C LYS A 642 7.02 -11.63 -42.19
N ILE A 643 5.78 -11.20 -42.40
CA ILE A 643 4.74 -11.15 -41.38
C ILE A 643 3.62 -12.07 -41.83
N GLU A 644 3.25 -13.03 -40.99
CA GLU A 644 2.14 -13.94 -41.24
C GLU A 644 1.01 -13.72 -40.26
N LEU A 645 -0.22 -13.93 -40.72
CA LEU A 645 -1.41 -13.95 -39.87
C LEU A 645 -1.94 -15.39 -39.78
N ILE A 646 -2.14 -15.84 -38.55
CA ILE A 646 -2.91 -17.04 -38.21
C ILE A 646 -4.22 -16.57 -37.58
N SER A 647 -5.33 -16.80 -38.27
CA SER A 647 -6.65 -16.23 -37.92
C SER A 647 -7.33 -16.95 -36.75
N ASP A 648 -7.02 -18.22 -36.56
CA ASP A 648 -7.71 -19.18 -35.69
C ASP A 648 -6.75 -19.79 -34.64
N PHE A 649 -5.81 -18.98 -34.13
CA PHE A 649 -4.80 -19.51 -33.21
C PHE A 649 -5.40 -19.75 -31.82
N THR A 650 -5.10 -20.93 -31.24
CA THR A 650 -5.55 -21.34 -29.92
C THR A 650 -4.49 -22.18 -29.20
N LEU A 651 -4.49 -22.17 -27.88
CA LEU A 651 -3.60 -22.95 -27.03
C LEU A 651 -4.25 -24.25 -26.53
N SER A 652 -5.49 -24.55 -26.94
CA SER A 652 -6.32 -25.64 -26.43
C SER A 652 -5.63 -27.02 -26.42
N ARG A 653 -4.75 -27.30 -27.40
CA ARG A 653 -3.94 -28.54 -27.45
C ARG A 653 -3.03 -28.73 -26.23
N LEU A 654 -2.70 -27.66 -25.51
CA LEU A 654 -1.87 -27.69 -24.30
C LEU A 654 -2.68 -27.82 -23.00
N SER A 655 -4.01 -27.94 -23.07
CA SER A 655 -4.92 -27.92 -21.91
C SER A 655 -4.54 -28.90 -20.80
N LYS A 656 -4.15 -30.14 -21.13
CA LYS A 656 -3.70 -31.13 -20.13
C LYS A 656 -2.43 -30.69 -19.39
N ARG A 657 -1.47 -30.07 -20.10
CA ARG A 657 -0.24 -29.55 -19.50
C ARG A 657 -0.52 -28.31 -18.66
N ALA A 658 -1.41 -27.44 -19.13
CA ALA A 658 -1.89 -26.29 -18.37
C ALA A 658 -2.57 -26.67 -17.06
N LYS A 659 -3.42 -27.71 -17.06
CA LYS A 659 -4.07 -28.22 -15.84
C LYS A 659 -3.04 -28.56 -14.76
N ASN A 660 -2.01 -29.33 -15.13
CA ASN A 660 -0.93 -29.70 -14.21
C ASN A 660 -0.22 -28.47 -13.63
N VAL A 661 0.11 -27.48 -14.46
CA VAL A 661 0.77 -26.24 -13.99
C VAL A 661 -0.16 -25.41 -13.11
N TYR A 662 -1.45 -25.35 -13.43
CA TYR A 662 -2.45 -24.67 -12.62
C TYR A 662 -2.59 -25.31 -11.23
N GLU A 663 -2.77 -26.63 -11.18
CA GLU A 663 -2.88 -27.38 -9.92
C GLU A 663 -1.63 -27.21 -9.05
N LYS A 664 -0.43 -27.29 -9.63
CA LYS A 664 0.82 -27.00 -8.90
C LYS A 664 0.89 -25.56 -8.38
N THR A 665 0.35 -24.62 -9.14
CA THR A 665 0.29 -23.21 -8.72
C THR A 665 -0.69 -23.05 -7.57
N VAL A 666 -1.89 -23.64 -7.65
CA VAL A 666 -2.87 -23.66 -6.54
C VAL A 666 -2.26 -24.29 -5.29
N ASN A 667 -1.56 -25.42 -5.41
CA ASN A 667 -0.87 -26.04 -4.28
C ASN A 667 0.17 -25.11 -3.66
N ALA A 668 0.94 -24.36 -4.47
CA ALA A 668 1.88 -23.36 -3.96
C ALA A 668 1.17 -22.24 -3.17
N PHE A 669 -0.04 -21.84 -3.58
CA PHE A 669 -0.89 -20.93 -2.81
C PHE A 669 -1.38 -21.58 -1.52
N GLN A 670 -1.83 -22.83 -1.54
CA GLN A 670 -2.24 -23.56 -0.33
C GLN A 670 -1.08 -23.69 0.69
N ASP A 671 0.12 -24.00 0.20
CA ASP A 671 1.31 -24.20 1.03
C ASP A 671 1.96 -22.89 1.51
N GLY A 672 1.51 -21.73 1.00
CA GLY A 672 2.14 -20.45 1.28
C GLY A 672 3.61 -20.39 0.84
N ASN A 673 4.01 -21.18 -0.18
CA ASN A 673 5.41 -21.30 -0.59
C ASN A 673 5.63 -20.95 -2.06
N VAL A 674 6.12 -19.73 -2.28
CA VAL A 674 6.41 -19.16 -3.61
C VAL A 674 7.49 -19.95 -4.37
N ASN A 675 8.37 -20.66 -3.66
CA ASN A 675 9.43 -21.44 -4.30
C ASN A 675 8.89 -22.69 -5.04
N LEU A 676 7.64 -23.07 -4.78
CA LEU A 676 6.95 -24.18 -5.44
C LEU A 676 6.33 -23.79 -6.80
N PHE A 677 6.33 -22.51 -7.16
CA PHE A 677 5.86 -22.09 -8.47
C PHE A 677 6.69 -22.74 -9.59
N VAL A 678 5.98 -23.27 -10.60
CA VAL A 678 6.57 -23.92 -11.76
C VAL A 678 7.50 -22.95 -12.49
N LYS A 679 8.77 -23.33 -12.62
CA LYS A 679 9.83 -22.58 -13.31
C LYS A 679 9.89 -23.00 -14.77
N GLN A 680 10.48 -22.16 -15.62
CA GLN A 680 10.67 -22.50 -17.02
C GLN A 680 11.50 -23.80 -17.19
N SER A 681 12.47 -24.04 -16.29
CA SER A 681 13.31 -25.24 -16.27
C SER A 681 12.56 -26.55 -15.99
N ASP A 682 11.33 -26.48 -15.47
CA ASP A 682 10.56 -27.67 -15.10
C ASP A 682 9.88 -28.31 -16.33
N ASP A 683 9.95 -27.65 -17.49
CA ASP A 683 9.53 -28.13 -18.81
C ASP A 683 8.08 -28.65 -18.90
N LEU A 684 7.14 -27.94 -18.27
CA LEU A 684 5.71 -28.30 -18.26
C LEU A 684 4.86 -27.50 -19.27
N CYS A 685 5.49 -26.96 -20.32
CA CYS A 685 4.93 -26.02 -21.30
C CYS A 685 4.40 -24.68 -20.78
N PHE A 686 4.11 -24.57 -19.49
CA PHE A 686 3.80 -23.31 -18.85
C PHE A 686 4.66 -23.10 -17.62
N HIS A 687 4.92 -21.85 -17.28
CA HIS A 687 5.62 -21.50 -16.05
C HIS A 687 5.08 -20.20 -15.46
N ILE A 688 5.37 -19.97 -14.18
CA ILE A 688 5.04 -18.74 -13.47
C ILE A 688 6.25 -17.83 -13.48
N ARG A 689 6.09 -16.61 -13.99
CA ARG A 689 7.16 -15.61 -13.99
C ARG A 689 6.61 -14.22 -13.69
N PRO A 690 7.37 -13.37 -12.99
CA PRO A 690 6.98 -11.99 -12.74
C PRO A 690 6.52 -11.28 -14.02
N LYS A 691 5.39 -10.60 -13.89
CA LYS A 691 4.77 -9.69 -14.84
C LYS A 691 4.20 -8.57 -13.96
N ALA A 692 5.12 -7.78 -13.45
CA ALA A 692 4.86 -6.73 -12.47
C ALA A 692 5.49 -5.44 -12.99
N LYS A 693 4.84 -4.31 -12.72
CA LYS A 693 5.28 -2.99 -13.19
C LYS A 693 6.71 -2.66 -12.72
N ASP A 694 7.03 -3.03 -11.48
CA ASP A 694 8.34 -2.93 -10.85
C ASP A 694 8.40 -3.83 -9.61
N VAL A 695 9.51 -3.83 -8.87
CA VAL A 695 9.72 -4.64 -7.65
C VAL A 695 8.72 -4.29 -6.54
N LYS A 696 8.05 -3.13 -6.61
CA LYS A 696 7.04 -2.66 -5.65
C LYS A 696 5.62 -2.96 -6.09
N ASP A 697 5.39 -3.43 -7.31
CA ASP A 697 4.09 -3.93 -7.77
C ASP A 697 3.90 -5.36 -7.28
N THR A 698 3.62 -5.44 -5.99
CA THR A 698 3.47 -6.67 -5.24
C THR A 698 2.00 -6.95 -4.93
N PHE A 699 1.74 -8.17 -4.50
CA PHE A 699 0.51 -8.56 -3.83
C PHE A 699 0.89 -9.30 -2.55
N THR A 700 -0.01 -9.28 -1.56
CA THR A 700 0.15 -10.08 -0.35
C THR A 700 -0.11 -11.54 -0.70
N PHE A 701 0.92 -12.38 -0.61
CA PHE A 701 0.79 -13.79 -0.93
C PHE A 701 0.08 -14.57 0.18
N THR A 702 -0.12 -15.87 -0.02
CA THR A 702 -0.82 -16.74 0.93
C THR A 702 -0.08 -16.94 2.26
N ASP A 703 1.02 -16.24 2.42
CA ASP A 703 1.98 -16.39 3.50
C ASP A 703 2.16 -15.02 4.23
N GLY A 704 1.48 -13.98 3.74
CA GLY A 704 1.56 -12.61 4.26
C GLY A 704 2.76 -11.82 3.75
N SER A 705 3.70 -12.47 3.07
CA SER A 705 4.81 -11.79 2.42
C SER A 705 4.35 -11.03 1.19
N GLN A 706 5.09 -10.00 0.84
CA GLN A 706 4.88 -9.26 -0.40
C GLN A 706 5.59 -9.98 -1.54
N GLN A 707 4.83 -10.41 -2.53
CA GLN A 707 5.34 -11.07 -3.73
C GLN A 707 5.10 -10.20 -4.95
N VAL A 708 6.12 -10.07 -5.79
CA VAL A 708 6.01 -9.37 -7.07
C VAL A 708 4.94 -10.06 -7.93
N LYS A 709 4.02 -9.30 -8.52
CA LYS A 709 2.94 -9.84 -9.36
C LYS A 709 3.47 -10.70 -10.51
N ARG A 710 2.74 -11.77 -10.82
CA ARG A 710 3.16 -12.82 -11.78
C ARG A 710 2.02 -13.15 -12.73
N THR A 711 2.35 -13.87 -13.79
CA THR A 711 1.37 -14.51 -14.68
C THR A 711 1.83 -15.90 -15.11
N PHE A 712 0.96 -16.63 -15.79
CA PHE A 712 1.31 -17.82 -16.57
C PHE A 712 1.96 -17.43 -17.91
N TRP A 713 3.02 -18.13 -18.28
CA TRP A 713 3.74 -17.97 -19.54
C TRP A 713 3.78 -19.28 -20.30
N VAL A 714 3.60 -19.25 -21.62
CA VAL A 714 3.79 -20.40 -22.51
C VAL A 714 5.27 -20.53 -22.88
N ASN A 715 5.86 -21.70 -22.63
CA ASN A 715 7.26 -21.99 -22.97
C ASN A 715 7.49 -21.91 -24.49
N LYS A 716 8.72 -21.55 -24.86
CA LYS A 716 9.10 -21.29 -26.25
C LYS A 716 8.95 -22.54 -27.11
N GLU A 717 9.36 -23.68 -26.58
CA GLU A 717 9.39 -24.96 -27.27
C GLU A 717 7.97 -25.41 -27.63
N CYS A 718 7.06 -25.40 -26.66
CA CYS A 718 5.67 -25.79 -26.88
C CYS A 718 4.89 -24.82 -27.77
N LEU A 719 5.18 -23.52 -27.66
CA LEU A 719 4.57 -22.52 -28.54
C LEU A 719 5.06 -22.69 -29.99
N LEU A 720 6.35 -22.98 -30.20
CA LEU A 720 6.92 -23.22 -31.51
C LEU A 720 6.29 -24.43 -32.21
N GLU A 721 6.03 -25.51 -31.48
CA GLU A 721 5.31 -26.68 -31.99
C GLU A 721 3.94 -26.29 -32.57
N LEU A 722 3.14 -25.52 -31.82
CA LEU A 722 1.80 -25.08 -32.27
C LEU A 722 1.86 -24.21 -33.52
N ILE A 723 2.85 -23.31 -33.60
CA ILE A 723 3.01 -22.41 -34.74
C ILE A 723 3.47 -23.19 -35.97
N ASN A 724 4.47 -24.06 -35.83
CA ASN A 724 5.00 -24.86 -36.93
C ASN A 724 3.92 -25.74 -37.57
N ASP A 725 3.06 -26.36 -36.76
CA ASP A 725 1.93 -27.14 -37.26
C ASP A 725 1.03 -26.30 -38.18
N LYS A 726 0.70 -25.07 -37.78
CA LYS A 726 -0.14 -24.15 -38.56
C LYS A 726 0.55 -23.59 -39.80
N LEU A 727 1.83 -23.23 -39.69
CA LEU A 727 2.64 -22.75 -40.82
C LEU A 727 2.86 -23.84 -41.88
N ASN A 728 3.05 -25.09 -41.47
CA ASN A 728 3.22 -26.22 -42.39
C ASN A 728 1.90 -26.66 -43.04
N MET A 729 0.78 -26.64 -42.32
CA MET A 729 -0.54 -26.91 -42.92
C MET A 729 -0.91 -25.89 -44.02
N LYS A 730 -0.51 -24.62 -43.86
CA LYS A 730 -0.74 -23.57 -44.86
C LYS A 730 0.02 -23.84 -46.16
N LYS A 731 1.25 -24.33 -46.08
CA LYS A 731 2.04 -24.77 -47.26
C LYS A 731 1.42 -25.94 -48.00
N ILE A 732 0.81 -26.91 -47.29
CA ILE A 732 0.14 -28.06 -47.91
C ILE A 732 -1.12 -27.60 -48.65
N ALA A 733 -1.88 -26.65 -48.09
CA ALA A 733 -3.07 -26.08 -48.73
C ALA A 733 -2.76 -25.17 -49.94
N GLU A 734 -1.56 -24.58 -50.03
CA GLU A 734 -1.10 -23.82 -51.19
C GLU A 734 -0.54 -24.71 -52.33
N LEU A 735 -0.29 -26.01 -52.05
CA LEU A 735 0.23 -27.01 -52.99
C LEU A 735 -0.85 -27.95 -53.57
N VAL A 736 -2.08 -27.88 -53.05
CA VAL A 736 -3.29 -28.59 -53.51
C VAL A 736 -4.20 -27.59 -54.21
#